data_AF-A0A821ZN44-F1
#
_entry.id   AF-A0A821ZN44-F1
#
_cell.length_a   1.000
_cell.length_b   1.000
_cell.length_c   1.000
_cell.angle_alpha   90.00
_cell.angle_beta   90.00
_cell.angle_gamma   90.00
#
_symmetry.space_group_name_H-M   'P 1'
#
loop_
_entity.id
_entity.type
_entity.pdbx_description
1 polymer ?
#
loop_
_entity_poly.entity_id
_entity_poly.type
_entity_poly.pdbx_seq_one_letter_code
_entity_poly.pdbx_strand_id
1 'polypeptide(L)'
;CSTSTITKRRIRNNIRPIQASSPQSNTASTIQTTISNLSTSSKRSSLPSQQKIMKRTKLNITSTSANSNVPMDGYTILQNQVLFTLMCKTNCEGCGNRWNGTININKREGLFVILSFQCSSCTNIITIETSPKVVGSDRRDINVRSQIGGHLCGIRHAGLVKLMGAMNLPSTIQDERYSKWDKDLLVSVKSFSDRSMKKAVEEAVTAANGRELMVSGDGFWQTRGFQSRHGAAALISCNTTPKVLDIETCSKTCNVCMGALAIKKSNPAKYNDVIRSHHCEKNYNKSSGTIEADAVLNMFQRSVSKYEIYYTKYVGDGDSKTFATLSNKPLYPGKVIRKIEDLNHFSKRMKRQLETKKREYGKKQLSDGKTIGGKNRLSEQNVIRLQMAFASTIRKCKHDLDLLFKRSWAIFWHKYSTNDDPRHDSCSIDWCGYLKAARDGTSYDHTPHALPRPVLDAIKPVFDNLCSRKSLERVLDASSQNPNEGFHSLVWLMSPKHKTTSGTIFEIACHLAIIIFNDGYFALGDLFNNMCGYRGYYTNQAMIHFDNSRLHSESKASNRKTRKEAGRDVQKNVDNGQTNNNNASGNDDKTIDDDEADDDYNETNPSDQPTTQDNETIIDNDESITDDNDTTSSSDESSNDSDDKTILSPDTRTNEDVEKNDETSDDEYGYYNPKDRRRWKEEE
;
A
#
# COMPACT_ATOMS: atom_id res chain seq x y z
N CYS A 1 -32.42 18.67 64.12
CA CYS A 1 -33.54 19.34 63.42
C CYS A 1 -33.38 19.06 61.93
N SER A 2 -34.22 18.28 61.25
CA SER A 2 -35.65 18.50 60.90
C SER A 2 -35.81 19.65 59.89
N THR A 3 -36.52 19.53 58.76
CA THR A 3 -37.69 18.66 58.42
C THR A 3 -37.64 18.02 57.00
N SER A 4 -38.72 17.31 56.61
CA SER A 4 -38.96 16.59 55.33
C SER A 4 -39.12 17.50 54.09
N THR A 5 -39.22 16.96 52.86
CA THR A 5 -40.48 16.71 52.08
C THR A 5 -40.09 16.46 50.59
N ILE A 6 -40.63 15.59 49.69
CA ILE A 6 -41.51 14.40 49.67
C ILE A 6 -41.58 13.85 48.20
N THR A 7 -41.85 12.54 48.00
CA THR A 7 -42.28 11.82 46.75
C THR A 7 -41.41 11.63 45.47
N LYS A 8 -41.76 10.56 44.72
CA LYS A 8 -41.18 10.01 43.47
C LYS A 8 -42.25 9.96 42.36
N ARG A 9 -41.86 9.88 41.08
CA ARG A 9 -42.50 9.13 39.94
C ARG A 9 -41.61 9.27 38.68
N ARG A 10 -41.53 8.34 37.71
CA ARG A 10 -41.76 6.87 37.62
C ARG A 10 -41.26 6.38 36.24
N ILE A 11 -40.84 5.10 36.11
CA ILE A 11 -40.79 4.18 34.93
C ILE A 11 -39.63 3.18 35.22
N ARG A 12 -39.90 1.97 35.72
CA ARG A 12 -40.29 0.72 35.00
C ARG A 12 -39.14 0.06 34.21
N ASN A 13 -38.42 -0.83 34.88
CA ASN A 13 -37.82 -2.03 34.27
C ASN A 13 -38.61 -3.26 34.77
N ASN A 14 -38.81 -4.26 33.91
CA ASN A 14 -39.43 -5.55 34.27
C ASN A 14 -38.46 -6.69 33.97
N ILE A 15 -38.12 -7.47 35.00
CA ILE A 15 -37.45 -8.77 34.91
C ILE A 15 -38.21 -9.72 35.84
N ARG A 16 -38.44 -10.98 35.42
CA ARG A 16 -38.74 -12.09 36.33
C ARG A 16 -38.06 -13.38 35.85
N PRO A 17 -37.55 -14.23 36.77
CA PRO A 17 -36.90 -15.50 36.45
C PRO A 17 -37.84 -16.71 36.61
N ILE A 18 -37.40 -17.89 36.19
CA ILE A 18 -37.93 -19.21 36.58
C ILE A 18 -36.75 -20.13 36.94
N GLN A 19 -36.98 -21.11 37.81
CA GLN A 19 -35.97 -21.95 38.49
C GLN A 19 -35.64 -23.25 37.73
N ALA A 20 -34.70 -24.02 38.26
CA ALA A 20 -34.15 -25.23 37.65
C ALA A 20 -34.84 -26.53 38.13
N SER A 21 -34.72 -27.58 37.32
CA SER A 21 -34.88 -28.99 37.73
C SER A 21 -34.04 -29.92 36.84
N SER A 22 -33.78 -31.13 37.32
CA SER A 22 -33.02 -32.23 36.69
C SER A 22 -33.42 -33.54 37.39
N PRO A 23 -32.99 -34.75 36.95
CA PRO A 23 -32.31 -35.14 35.71
C PRO A 23 -33.06 -36.27 34.95
N GLN A 24 -32.57 -36.70 33.77
CA GLN A 24 -32.25 -38.12 33.46
C GLN A 24 -31.69 -38.29 32.02
N SER A 25 -31.23 -39.51 31.71
CA SER A 25 -30.46 -39.89 30.52
C SER A 25 -31.30 -40.50 29.40
N ASN A 26 -30.84 -40.41 28.14
CA ASN A 26 -30.38 -41.60 27.39
C ASN A 26 -29.90 -41.33 25.94
N THR A 27 -29.00 -42.21 25.50
CA THR A 27 -28.72 -42.68 24.11
C THR A 27 -28.60 -41.69 22.94
N ALA A 28 -27.49 -41.80 22.21
CA ALA A 28 -27.31 -41.23 20.88
C ALA A 28 -27.86 -42.15 19.77
N SER A 29 -28.22 -41.58 18.61
CA SER A 29 -28.33 -42.31 17.35
C SER A 29 -28.00 -41.41 16.14
N THR A 30 -27.43 -42.03 15.10
CA THR A 30 -27.01 -41.37 13.85
C THR A 30 -28.18 -41.27 12.88
N ILE A 31 -28.43 -40.09 12.31
CA ILE A 31 -29.09 -39.97 11.00
C ILE A 31 -28.31 -39.00 10.12
N GLN A 32 -28.03 -39.46 8.90
CA GLN A 32 -27.29 -38.76 7.84
C GLN A 32 -28.25 -38.54 6.68
N THR A 33 -28.67 -37.30 6.40
CA THR A 33 -29.64 -37.02 5.32
C THR A 33 -29.15 -35.94 4.37
N THR A 34 -28.99 -36.36 3.12
CA THR A 34 -28.75 -35.58 1.91
C THR A 34 -29.69 -34.37 1.79
N ILE A 35 -29.15 -33.19 1.44
CA ILE A 35 -29.96 -32.06 0.96
C ILE A 35 -29.84 -31.98 -0.56
N SER A 36 -30.95 -32.27 -1.25
CA SER A 36 -31.10 -32.08 -2.69
C SER A 36 -31.46 -30.63 -3.05
N ASN A 37 -31.12 -30.20 -4.26
CA ASN A 37 -31.43 -28.85 -4.74
C ASN A 37 -32.94 -28.68 -4.97
N LEU A 38 -33.51 -27.57 -4.50
CA LEU A 38 -34.77 -27.04 -5.04
C LEU A 38 -34.62 -25.56 -5.35
N SER A 39 -34.93 -25.18 -6.59
CA SER A 39 -34.79 -23.81 -7.09
C SER A 39 -36.14 -23.10 -7.18
N THR A 40 -36.28 -21.96 -6.50
CA THR A 40 -37.33 -20.98 -6.78
C THR A 40 -36.72 -19.60 -7.02
N SER A 41 -37.36 -18.81 -7.88
CA SER A 41 -36.79 -17.55 -8.37
C SER A 41 -37.60 -16.35 -7.89
N SER A 42 -36.92 -15.26 -7.54
CA SER A 42 -37.55 -13.94 -7.45
C SER A 42 -36.53 -12.85 -7.79
N LYS A 43 -36.91 -11.93 -8.68
CA LYS A 43 -36.04 -10.88 -9.21
C LYS A 43 -36.16 -9.62 -8.36
N ARG A 44 -35.07 -9.17 -7.73
CA ARG A 44 -34.88 -7.76 -7.38
C ARG A 44 -33.48 -7.28 -7.79
N SER A 45 -33.45 -6.08 -8.36
CA SER A 45 -32.26 -5.44 -8.88
C SER A 45 -31.36 -4.91 -7.75
N SER A 46 -30.05 -5.08 -7.90
CA SER A 46 -29.03 -4.45 -7.06
C SER A 46 -27.84 -4.02 -7.93
N LEU A 47 -27.11 -3.01 -7.46
CA LEU A 47 -26.07 -2.33 -8.24
C LEU A 47 -24.79 -3.19 -8.33
N PRO A 48 -23.96 -3.04 -9.39
CA PRO A 48 -22.74 -3.81 -9.57
C PRO A 48 -21.67 -3.43 -8.53
N SER A 49 -21.61 -4.17 -7.43
CA SER A 49 -20.57 -4.09 -6.42
C SER A 49 -19.22 -4.54 -7.00
N GLN A 50 -18.22 -3.66 -6.96
CA GLN A 50 -16.89 -3.95 -7.50
C GLN A 50 -16.06 -4.83 -6.56
N GLN A 51 -16.36 -6.13 -6.53
CA GLN A 51 -15.44 -7.14 -6.02
C GLN A 51 -14.96 -8.05 -7.16
N LYS A 52 -13.84 -7.66 -7.78
CA LYS A 52 -13.10 -8.58 -8.65
C LYS A 52 -12.53 -9.70 -7.80
N ILE A 53 -13.12 -10.89 -7.92
CA ILE A 53 -12.56 -12.13 -7.35
C ILE A 53 -11.17 -12.33 -7.94
N MET A 54 -10.14 -12.04 -7.15
CA MET A 54 -8.77 -12.43 -7.48
C MET A 54 -8.69 -13.94 -7.31
N LYS A 55 -8.39 -14.68 -8.39
CA LYS A 55 -7.95 -16.08 -8.26
C LYS A 55 -6.72 -16.08 -7.36
N ARG A 56 -6.87 -16.55 -6.12
CA ARG A 56 -5.78 -16.70 -5.16
C ARG A 56 -4.66 -17.51 -5.83
N THR A 57 -3.46 -16.95 -5.90
CA THR A 57 -2.25 -17.77 -5.95
C THR A 57 -2.29 -18.66 -4.70
N LYS A 58 -2.09 -19.98 -4.82
CA LYS A 58 -1.93 -20.81 -3.62
C LYS A 58 -0.76 -20.25 -2.82
N LEU A 59 -0.91 -20.13 -1.50
CA LEU A 59 0.24 -19.96 -0.64
C LEU A 59 0.98 -21.30 -0.62
N ASN A 60 1.97 -21.44 -1.49
CA ASN A 60 3.11 -22.30 -1.20
C ASN A 60 4.00 -21.58 -0.17
N ILE A 61 3.44 -21.36 1.04
CA ILE A 61 4.24 -21.67 2.23
C ILE A 61 4.60 -23.13 2.02
N THR A 62 5.88 -23.48 2.11
CA THR A 62 6.36 -24.83 1.84
C THR A 62 5.46 -25.85 2.53
N SER A 63 4.83 -26.71 1.74
CA SER A 63 4.31 -27.98 2.22
C SER A 63 5.52 -28.80 2.64
N THR A 64 5.97 -28.55 3.86
CA THR A 64 7.10 -29.22 4.47
C THR A 64 6.85 -30.71 4.40
N SER A 65 7.80 -31.44 3.84
CA SER A 65 7.91 -32.88 4.05
C SER A 65 7.84 -33.16 5.56
N ALA A 66 7.30 -34.32 5.95
CA ALA A 66 6.87 -34.60 7.32
C ALA A 66 7.95 -34.49 8.42
N ASN A 67 9.22 -34.30 8.03
CA ASN A 67 10.41 -34.30 8.89
C ASN A 67 11.13 -32.93 8.91
N SER A 68 10.46 -31.80 8.66
CA SER A 68 11.10 -30.47 8.82
C SER A 68 11.16 -30.05 10.29
N ASN A 69 12.36 -29.80 10.82
CA ASN A 69 12.54 -29.24 12.16
C ASN A 69 11.87 -27.86 12.32
N VAL A 70 11.31 -27.59 13.50
CA VAL A 70 10.74 -26.27 13.84
C VAL A 70 11.88 -25.25 13.95
N PRO A 71 11.77 -24.05 13.35
CA PRO A 71 12.77 -22.99 13.52
C PRO A 71 12.85 -22.52 14.99
N MET A 72 14.03 -22.66 15.60
CA MET A 72 14.27 -22.33 17.02
C MET A 72 14.09 -20.82 17.34
N ASP A 73 14.15 -19.96 16.32
CA ASP A 73 13.98 -18.51 16.44
C ASP A 73 12.53 -18.03 16.17
N GLY A 74 11.62 -18.98 15.92
CA GLY A 74 10.21 -18.76 15.58
C GLY A 74 9.25 -18.90 16.77
N TYR A 75 8.04 -18.37 16.62
CA TYR A 75 6.99 -18.44 17.64
C TYR A 75 5.89 -19.43 17.26
N THR A 76 5.52 -20.28 18.22
CA THR A 76 4.38 -21.22 18.11
C THR A 76 3.30 -20.83 19.12
N ILE A 77 2.04 -20.80 18.68
CA ILE A 77 0.89 -20.61 19.56
C ILE A 77 0.46 -21.98 20.07
N LEU A 78 0.50 -22.18 21.39
CA LEU A 78 0.17 -23.44 22.05
C LEU A 78 -0.95 -23.22 23.09
N GLN A 79 -1.92 -24.13 23.15
CA GLN A 79 -2.98 -24.08 24.15
C GLN A 79 -2.44 -24.56 25.51
N ASN A 80 -2.75 -23.82 26.60
CA ASN A 80 -2.30 -24.16 27.96
C ASN A 80 -2.60 -25.63 28.36
N GLN A 81 -3.77 -26.17 27.97
CA GLN A 81 -4.12 -27.57 28.27
C GLN A 81 -3.23 -28.58 27.53
N VAL A 82 -2.81 -28.29 26.30
CA VAL A 82 -1.87 -29.13 25.55
C VAL A 82 -0.48 -29.05 26.17
N LEU A 83 -0.03 -27.86 26.57
CA LEU A 83 1.24 -27.69 27.31
C LEU A 83 1.22 -28.47 28.63
N PHE A 84 0.15 -28.36 29.43
CA PHE A 84 -0.04 -29.14 30.65
C PHE A 84 -0.02 -30.65 30.38
N THR A 85 -0.73 -31.10 29.35
CA THR A 85 -0.78 -32.53 28.96
C THR A 85 0.57 -33.04 28.42
N LEU A 86 1.42 -32.17 27.88
CA LEU A 86 2.80 -32.49 27.52
C LEU A 86 3.69 -32.63 28.76
N MET A 87 3.64 -31.68 29.71
CA MET A 87 4.38 -31.75 30.97
C MET A 87 4.01 -33.00 31.78
N CYS A 88 2.72 -33.37 31.85
CA CYS A 88 2.28 -34.60 32.51
C CYS A 88 2.79 -35.91 31.86
N LYS A 89 3.51 -35.84 30.73
CA LYS A 89 4.18 -37.00 30.13
C LYS A 89 5.67 -37.09 30.49
N THR A 90 6.30 -35.97 30.84
CA THR A 90 7.73 -35.87 31.17
C THR A 90 8.00 -36.23 32.65
N ASN A 91 9.27 -36.49 32.96
CA ASN A 91 9.74 -36.62 34.33
C ASN A 91 10.08 -35.24 34.91
N CYS A 92 10.01 -35.10 36.23
CA CYS A 92 10.44 -33.91 36.94
C CYS A 92 11.94 -34.00 37.25
N GLU A 93 12.70 -33.02 36.78
CA GLU A 93 14.14 -32.83 37.04
C GLU A 93 14.53 -33.01 38.51
N GLY A 94 13.73 -32.45 39.43
CA GLY A 94 14.04 -32.44 40.86
C GLY A 94 13.71 -33.72 41.64
N CYS A 95 13.08 -34.73 41.04
CA CYS A 95 12.78 -35.99 41.75
C CYS A 95 12.62 -37.24 40.87
N GLY A 96 12.90 -37.17 39.56
CA GLY A 96 12.80 -38.29 38.61
C GLY A 96 11.39 -38.78 38.27
N ASN A 97 10.42 -38.60 39.17
CA ASN A 97 9.02 -39.02 39.00
C ASN A 97 8.33 -38.27 37.85
N ARG A 98 7.32 -38.90 37.23
CA ARG A 98 6.44 -38.23 36.25
C ARG A 98 5.84 -36.96 36.84
N TRP A 99 5.92 -35.85 36.11
CA TRP A 99 5.47 -34.55 36.58
C TRP A 99 3.94 -34.51 36.74
N ASN A 100 3.49 -34.00 37.87
CA ASN A 100 2.10 -33.96 38.34
C ASN A 100 1.73 -32.56 38.89
N GLY A 101 2.37 -31.53 38.34
CA GLY A 101 2.47 -30.20 38.93
C GLY A 101 1.39 -29.21 38.51
N THR A 102 1.69 -27.92 38.70
CA THR A 102 0.90 -26.79 38.18
C THR A 102 1.74 -25.90 37.27
N ILE A 103 1.09 -25.22 36.31
CA ILE A 103 1.72 -24.21 35.46
C ILE A 103 1.14 -22.85 35.83
N ASN A 104 1.98 -21.96 36.36
CA ASN A 104 1.58 -20.63 36.80
C ASN A 104 2.24 -19.55 35.93
N ILE A 105 1.66 -18.34 35.91
CA ILE A 105 2.19 -17.18 35.20
C ILE A 105 2.74 -16.21 36.23
N ASN A 106 4.06 -16.23 36.45
CA ASN A 106 4.71 -15.35 37.44
C ASN A 106 4.68 -13.88 36.98
N LYS A 107 4.72 -13.63 35.67
CA LYS A 107 4.68 -12.28 35.08
C LYS A 107 4.06 -12.31 33.69
N ARG A 108 3.32 -11.26 33.33
CA ARG A 108 2.83 -11.02 31.96
C ARG A 108 3.12 -9.58 31.54
N GLU A 109 3.66 -9.40 30.34
CA GLU A 109 3.73 -8.09 29.67
C GLU A 109 3.23 -8.24 28.23
N GLY A 110 1.92 -8.02 28.03
CA GLY A 110 1.25 -8.28 26.75
C GLY A 110 1.29 -9.77 26.38
N LEU A 111 1.89 -10.05 25.22
CA LEU A 111 2.04 -11.42 24.69
C LEU A 111 3.14 -12.21 25.42
N PHE A 112 4.14 -11.53 25.98
CA PHE A 112 5.20 -12.17 26.76
C PHE A 112 4.71 -12.64 28.14
N VAL A 113 5.18 -13.81 28.58
CA VAL A 113 5.03 -14.30 29.96
C VAL A 113 6.30 -14.95 30.50
N ILE A 114 6.44 -14.88 31.82
CA ILE A 114 7.24 -15.81 32.61
C ILE A 114 6.31 -16.93 33.08
N LEU A 115 6.59 -18.17 32.68
CA LEU A 115 5.88 -19.37 33.12
C LEU A 115 6.70 -20.09 34.19
N SER A 116 6.04 -20.59 35.23
CA SER A 116 6.65 -21.46 36.24
C SER A 116 5.93 -22.80 36.30
N PHE A 117 6.71 -23.88 36.45
CA PHE A 117 6.25 -25.27 36.48
C PHE A 117 6.62 -25.85 37.84
N GLN A 118 5.67 -25.88 38.77
CA GLN A 118 5.88 -26.35 40.13
C GLN A 118 5.45 -27.82 40.26
N CYS A 119 6.35 -28.72 40.64
CA CYS A 119 6.03 -30.13 40.87
C CYS A 119 5.27 -30.33 42.20
N SER A 120 4.19 -31.12 42.19
CA SER A 120 3.42 -31.39 43.40
C SER A 120 4.11 -32.37 44.36
N SER A 121 4.96 -33.28 43.84
CA SER A 121 5.63 -34.32 44.66
C SER A 121 6.90 -33.85 45.39
N CYS A 122 7.62 -32.85 44.85
CA CYS A 122 8.91 -32.41 45.41
C CYS A 122 9.09 -30.89 45.46
N THR A 123 8.01 -30.13 45.25
CA THR A 123 7.92 -28.66 45.23
C THR A 123 8.86 -27.90 44.27
N ASN A 124 9.78 -28.56 43.57
CA ASN A 124 10.71 -27.94 42.61
C ASN A 124 10.00 -27.07 41.56
N ILE A 125 10.58 -25.92 41.23
CA ILE A 125 10.01 -24.90 40.34
C ILE A 125 10.98 -24.58 39.20
N ILE A 126 10.65 -25.04 37.99
CA ILE A 126 11.34 -24.62 36.76
C ILE A 126 10.67 -23.35 36.23
N THR A 127 11.44 -22.36 35.78
CA THR A 127 10.89 -21.09 35.25
C THR A 127 11.44 -20.79 33.86
N ILE A 128 10.58 -20.41 32.91
CA ILE A 128 10.96 -20.06 31.52
C ILE A 128 10.36 -18.73 31.07
N GLU A 129 11.03 -18.07 30.13
CA GLU A 129 10.60 -16.82 29.49
C GLU A 129 10.16 -17.06 28.04
N THR A 130 8.94 -16.70 27.66
CA THR A 130 8.36 -17.08 26.33
C THR A 130 8.76 -16.20 25.14
N SER A 131 9.67 -15.23 25.32
CA SER A 131 10.18 -14.37 24.25
C SER A 131 11.42 -13.62 24.75
N PRO A 132 12.54 -13.57 24.02
CA PRO A 132 13.75 -12.91 24.48
C PRO A 132 13.57 -11.40 24.75
N LYS A 133 14.44 -10.86 25.60
CA LYS A 133 14.62 -9.41 25.77
C LYS A 133 15.35 -8.87 24.54
N VAL A 134 14.92 -7.72 24.00
CA VAL A 134 15.61 -7.05 22.89
C VAL A 134 16.91 -6.45 23.42
N VAL A 135 18.03 -6.66 22.72
CA VAL A 135 19.35 -6.16 23.12
C VAL A 135 19.30 -4.65 23.32
N GLY A 136 19.79 -4.16 24.46
CA GLY A 136 19.76 -2.74 24.82
C GLY A 136 18.38 -2.16 25.14
N SER A 137 17.33 -2.98 25.36
CA SER A 137 15.97 -2.46 25.60
C SER A 137 15.13 -3.34 26.53
N ASP A 138 14.28 -2.74 27.37
CA ASP A 138 13.31 -3.48 28.21
C ASP A 138 12.09 -4.04 27.44
N ARG A 139 12.20 -4.12 26.11
CA ARG A 139 11.16 -4.68 25.24
C ARG A 139 11.37 -6.19 25.12
N ARG A 140 10.26 -6.91 24.96
CA ARG A 140 10.27 -8.34 24.61
C ARG A 140 10.00 -8.46 23.13
N ASP A 141 10.78 -9.26 22.42
CA ASP A 141 10.79 -9.35 20.96
C ASP A 141 9.37 -9.55 20.37
N ILE A 142 8.57 -10.46 20.95
CA ILE A 142 7.21 -10.77 20.48
C ILE A 142 6.30 -9.54 20.49
N ASN A 143 6.45 -8.65 21.47
CA ASN A 143 5.64 -7.44 21.58
C ASN A 143 6.05 -6.43 20.49
N VAL A 144 7.34 -6.27 20.22
CA VAL A 144 7.85 -5.39 19.14
C VAL A 144 7.44 -5.91 17.77
N ARG A 145 7.56 -7.23 17.52
CA ARG A 145 7.02 -7.87 16.29
C ARG A 145 5.53 -7.63 16.14
N SER A 146 4.75 -7.74 17.23
CA SER A 146 3.31 -7.47 17.20
C SER A 146 2.99 -6.00 16.88
N GLN A 147 3.80 -5.05 17.37
CA GLN A 147 3.65 -3.62 17.07
C GLN A 147 3.89 -3.34 15.58
N ILE A 148 5.03 -3.80 15.03
CA ILE A 148 5.38 -3.61 13.61
C ILE A 148 4.32 -4.27 12.71
N GLY A 149 3.91 -5.51 13.00
CA GLY A 149 2.81 -6.17 12.29
C GLY A 149 1.48 -5.42 12.39
N GLY A 150 1.18 -4.81 13.54
CA GLY A 150 0.01 -3.97 13.75
C GLY A 150 -0.03 -2.73 12.84
N HIS A 151 1.11 -2.10 12.58
CA HIS A 151 1.24 -1.00 11.62
C HIS A 151 1.19 -1.47 10.16
N LEU A 152 1.92 -2.54 9.81
CA LEU A 152 1.92 -3.11 8.45
C LEU A 152 0.52 -3.55 7.99
N CYS A 153 -0.31 -4.07 8.91
CA CYS A 153 -1.71 -4.43 8.62
C CYS A 153 -2.70 -3.25 8.78
N GLY A 154 -2.24 -2.06 9.18
CA GLY A 154 -3.08 -0.88 9.44
C GLY A 154 -4.12 -1.08 10.55
N ILE A 155 -3.90 -2.04 11.45
CA ILE A 155 -4.83 -2.39 12.54
C ILE A 155 -4.48 -1.69 13.86
N ARG A 156 -3.18 -1.51 14.15
CA ARG A 156 -2.61 -0.91 15.37
C ARG A 156 -3.11 -1.58 16.67
N HIS A 157 -2.79 -1.00 17.83
CA HIS A 157 -3.19 -1.50 19.16
C HIS A 157 -4.65 -1.98 19.22
N ALA A 158 -5.62 -1.09 19.01
CA ALA A 158 -7.05 -1.42 19.13
C ALA A 158 -7.56 -2.49 18.14
N GLY A 159 -6.81 -2.77 17.07
CA GLY A 159 -7.06 -3.90 16.17
C GLY A 159 -6.33 -5.19 16.57
N LEU A 160 -5.12 -5.08 17.13
CA LEU A 160 -4.40 -6.20 17.75
C LEU A 160 -5.17 -6.76 18.95
N VAL A 161 -5.72 -5.91 19.84
CA VAL A 161 -6.55 -6.34 20.98
C VAL A 161 -7.73 -7.21 20.49
N LYS A 162 -8.39 -6.78 19.40
CA LYS A 162 -9.51 -7.53 18.79
C LYS A 162 -9.06 -8.83 18.14
N LEU A 163 -7.89 -8.84 17.48
CA LEU A 163 -7.31 -10.04 16.88
C LEU A 163 -6.95 -11.08 17.96
N MET A 164 -6.26 -10.66 19.02
CA MET A 164 -5.89 -11.56 20.12
C MET A 164 -7.14 -12.11 20.82
N GLY A 165 -8.10 -11.25 21.18
CA GLY A 165 -9.36 -11.70 21.78
C GLY A 165 -10.14 -12.69 20.89
N ALA A 166 -10.19 -12.45 19.58
CA ALA A 166 -10.83 -13.37 18.62
C ALA A 166 -10.09 -14.71 18.45
N MET A 167 -8.79 -14.76 18.76
CA MET A 167 -7.98 -15.98 18.81
C MET A 167 -7.98 -16.65 20.20
N ASN A 168 -8.78 -16.17 21.15
CA ASN A 168 -8.74 -16.55 22.57
C ASN A 168 -7.34 -16.38 23.21
N LEU A 169 -6.62 -15.34 22.78
CA LEU A 169 -5.32 -14.93 23.30
C LEU A 169 -5.44 -13.71 24.21
N PRO A 170 -4.57 -13.59 25.23
CA PRO A 170 -4.47 -12.38 26.06
C PRO A 170 -4.07 -11.16 25.23
N SER A 171 -4.44 -9.97 25.72
CA SER A 171 -4.15 -8.69 25.06
C SER A 171 -2.65 -8.48 24.79
N THR A 172 -2.35 -7.71 23.75
CA THR A 172 -1.03 -7.06 23.60
C THR A 172 -0.80 -6.01 24.71
N ILE A 173 0.36 -5.37 24.70
CA ILE A 173 0.79 -4.32 25.65
C ILE A 173 -0.23 -3.18 25.81
N GLN A 174 -0.15 -2.44 26.91
CA GLN A 174 -1.05 -1.29 27.16
C GLN A 174 -0.86 -0.16 26.13
N ASP A 175 -1.92 0.59 25.83
CA ASP A 175 -1.96 1.55 24.72
C ASP A 175 -1.04 2.76 24.94
N GLU A 176 -0.82 3.16 26.19
CA GLU A 176 0.14 4.22 26.56
C GLU A 176 1.58 3.78 26.27
N ARG A 177 1.88 2.49 26.50
CA ARG A 177 3.19 1.91 26.20
C ARG A 177 3.37 1.72 24.69
N TYR A 178 2.33 1.26 23.98
CA TYR A 178 2.31 1.16 22.52
C TYR A 178 2.53 2.55 21.89
N SER A 179 1.80 3.57 22.35
CA SER A 179 1.90 4.96 21.89
C SER A 179 3.23 5.63 22.25
N LYS A 180 3.92 5.20 23.32
CA LYS A 180 5.32 5.58 23.56
C LYS A 180 6.23 4.92 22.51
N TRP A 181 6.11 3.61 22.32
CA TRP A 181 6.95 2.84 21.39
C TRP A 181 6.76 3.25 19.93
N ASP A 182 5.59 3.78 19.53
CA ASP A 182 5.34 4.31 18.19
C ASP A 182 6.29 5.47 17.85
N LYS A 183 6.71 6.28 18.83
CA LYS A 183 7.69 7.36 18.60
C LYS A 183 9.07 6.82 18.27
N ASP A 184 9.51 5.77 18.96
CA ASP A 184 10.80 5.14 18.73
C ASP A 184 10.80 4.41 17.37
N LEU A 185 9.69 3.73 17.05
CA LEU A 185 9.47 3.13 15.73
C LEU A 185 9.52 4.18 14.62
N LEU A 186 8.92 5.37 14.82
CA LEU A 186 8.99 6.48 13.86
C LEU A 186 10.45 6.89 13.57
N VAL A 187 11.28 7.07 14.60
CA VAL A 187 12.71 7.40 14.44
C VAL A 187 13.42 6.35 13.57
N SER A 188 13.22 5.06 13.88
CA SER A 188 13.82 3.98 13.07
C SER A 188 13.29 3.98 11.63
N VAL A 189 11.98 3.90 11.37
CA VAL A 189 11.46 3.82 9.99
C VAL A 189 11.84 5.03 9.14
N LYS A 190 11.92 6.22 9.75
CA LYS A 190 12.39 7.44 9.09
C LYS A 190 13.83 7.27 8.61
N SER A 191 14.74 6.88 9.51
CA SER A 191 16.17 6.63 9.18
C SER A 191 16.40 5.54 8.12
N PHE A 192 15.53 4.53 8.02
CA PHE A 192 15.57 3.53 6.95
C PHE A 192 15.03 4.10 5.64
N SER A 193 13.92 4.84 5.68
CA SER A 193 13.34 5.47 4.48
C SER A 193 14.22 6.59 3.90
N ASP A 194 14.93 7.37 4.71
CA ASP A 194 15.84 8.42 4.23
C ASP A 194 17.06 7.82 3.51
N ARG A 195 17.58 6.68 3.99
CA ARG A 195 18.61 5.89 3.27
C ARG A 195 18.06 5.31 1.95
N SER A 196 16.84 4.78 1.96
CA SER A 196 16.15 4.31 0.75
C SER A 196 15.94 5.42 -0.27
N MET A 197 15.49 6.60 0.15
CA MET A 197 15.31 7.78 -0.72
C MET A 197 16.65 8.29 -1.26
N LYS A 198 17.71 8.37 -0.45
CA LYS A 198 19.05 8.75 -0.92
C LYS A 198 19.57 7.78 -1.99
N LYS A 199 19.41 6.47 -1.79
CA LYS A 199 19.75 5.45 -2.79
C LYS A 199 18.91 5.62 -4.08
N ALA A 200 17.60 5.83 -3.95
CA ALA A 200 16.70 6.07 -5.08
C ALA A 200 17.06 7.33 -5.88
N VAL A 201 17.58 8.37 -5.23
CA VAL A 201 18.13 9.56 -5.89
C VAL A 201 19.34 9.20 -6.74
N GLU A 202 20.35 8.50 -6.21
CA GLU A 202 21.55 8.15 -6.98
C GLU A 202 21.23 7.18 -8.14
N GLU A 203 20.28 6.26 -7.95
CA GLU A 203 19.70 5.44 -9.04
C GLU A 203 19.03 6.31 -10.12
N ALA A 204 18.30 7.36 -9.74
CA ALA A 204 17.66 8.29 -10.67
C ALA A 204 18.67 9.20 -11.40
N VAL A 205 19.72 9.67 -10.71
CA VAL A 205 20.86 10.42 -11.29
C VAL A 205 21.59 9.58 -12.33
N THR A 206 21.85 8.30 -12.01
CA THR A 206 22.43 7.33 -12.95
C THR A 206 21.52 7.12 -14.15
N ALA A 207 20.21 6.90 -13.94
CA ALA A 207 19.24 6.69 -15.01
C ALA A 207 18.97 7.94 -15.89
N ALA A 208 19.23 9.15 -15.37
CA ALA A 208 19.15 10.41 -16.09
C ALA A 208 20.47 10.81 -16.77
N ASN A 209 21.57 10.10 -16.47
CA ASN A 209 22.94 10.49 -16.82
C ASN A 209 23.31 11.92 -16.37
N GLY A 210 22.85 12.32 -15.18
CA GLY A 210 23.10 13.65 -14.62
C GLY A 210 22.22 14.02 -13.42
N ARG A 211 22.59 15.09 -12.71
CA ARG A 211 21.87 15.63 -11.53
C ARG A 211 20.56 16.37 -11.85
N GLU A 212 20.15 16.45 -13.12
CA GLU A 212 18.87 17.03 -13.55
C GLU A 212 17.78 15.94 -13.69
N LEU A 213 16.79 15.94 -12.80
CA LEU A 213 15.80 14.87 -12.72
C LEU A 213 14.39 15.27 -13.16
N MET A 214 13.68 14.29 -13.73
CA MET A 214 12.24 14.35 -13.96
C MET A 214 11.49 13.65 -12.84
N VAL A 215 10.55 14.36 -12.21
CA VAL A 215 9.73 13.85 -11.10
C VAL A 215 8.24 14.06 -11.32
N SER A 216 7.43 13.13 -10.81
CA SER A 216 6.00 13.31 -10.57
C SER A 216 5.76 13.64 -9.11
N GLY A 217 5.14 14.79 -8.82
CA GLY A 217 4.57 15.10 -7.51
C GLY A 217 3.07 14.81 -7.48
N ASP A 218 2.56 14.34 -6.34
CA ASP A 218 1.12 14.16 -6.10
C ASP A 218 0.81 14.22 -4.60
N GLY A 219 -0.42 14.66 -4.27
CA GLY A 219 -0.87 14.94 -2.91
C GLY A 219 -1.81 13.88 -2.37
N PHE A 220 -1.63 13.47 -1.13
CA PHE A 220 -2.48 12.48 -0.48
C PHE A 220 -2.86 12.87 0.95
N TRP A 221 -4.07 12.47 1.34
CA TRP A 221 -4.66 12.81 2.64
C TRP A 221 -5.06 11.55 3.40
N GLN A 222 -4.95 11.64 4.73
CA GLN A 222 -5.22 10.56 5.68
C GLN A 222 -6.70 10.14 5.67
N THR A 223 -7.62 11.08 5.47
CA THR A 223 -9.04 10.85 5.18
C THR A 223 -9.41 11.38 3.79
N ARG A 224 -10.64 11.11 3.32
CA ARG A 224 -11.11 11.59 2.02
C ARG A 224 -11.39 13.10 2.06
N GLY A 225 -10.77 13.85 1.15
CA GLY A 225 -11.05 15.26 0.88
C GLY A 225 -10.28 16.27 1.75
N PHE A 226 -10.33 17.53 1.34
CA PHE A 226 -9.53 18.63 1.91
C PHE A 226 -9.95 19.10 3.32
N GLN A 227 -10.76 18.32 4.03
CA GLN A 227 -11.00 18.48 5.47
C GLN A 227 -10.03 17.66 6.33
N SER A 228 -9.19 16.80 5.72
CA SER A 228 -8.27 15.96 6.49
C SER A 228 -7.27 16.76 7.33
N ARG A 229 -6.96 16.23 8.51
CA ARG A 229 -6.05 16.82 9.52
C ARG A 229 -4.58 16.48 9.25
N HIS A 230 -4.34 15.40 8.49
CA HIS A 230 -3.02 14.92 8.10
C HIS A 230 -3.03 14.63 6.59
N GLY A 231 -1.94 14.99 5.92
CA GLY A 231 -1.71 14.72 4.50
C GLY A 231 -0.22 14.86 4.19
N ALA A 232 0.15 14.60 2.95
CA ALA A 232 1.53 14.65 2.49
C ALA A 232 1.59 14.85 0.98
N ALA A 233 2.78 15.11 0.46
CA ALA A 233 3.11 14.86 -0.94
C ALA A 233 4.43 14.12 -1.03
N ALA A 234 4.61 13.33 -2.09
CA ALA A 234 5.86 12.64 -2.41
C ALA A 234 6.32 13.02 -3.82
N LEU A 235 7.63 13.01 -4.05
CA LEU A 235 8.22 13.09 -5.39
C LEU A 235 8.69 11.71 -5.82
N ILE A 236 8.22 11.22 -6.97
CA ILE A 236 8.60 9.92 -7.53
C ILE A 236 9.35 10.12 -8.86
N SER A 237 10.44 9.36 -9.06
CA SER A 237 11.23 9.38 -10.29
C SER A 237 10.43 8.89 -11.51
N CYS A 238 10.56 9.56 -12.65
CA CYS A 238 9.88 9.21 -13.90
C CYS A 238 10.73 8.34 -14.84
N ASN A 239 11.53 7.45 -14.28
CA ASN A 239 12.36 6.46 -14.99
C ASN A 239 11.62 5.11 -15.16
N THR A 240 12.32 4.08 -15.66
CA THR A 240 11.77 2.74 -15.89
C THR A 240 11.36 1.99 -14.62
N THR A 241 12.01 2.29 -13.49
CA THR A 241 11.72 1.76 -12.15
C THR A 241 11.45 2.92 -11.18
N PRO A 242 10.24 3.48 -11.17
CA PRO A 242 9.88 4.63 -10.34
C PRO A 242 10.07 4.37 -8.84
N LYS A 243 10.76 5.29 -8.15
CA LYS A 243 10.99 5.27 -6.70
C LYS A 243 10.71 6.64 -6.07
N VAL A 244 10.30 6.66 -4.81
CA VAL A 244 10.16 7.89 -4.01
C VAL A 244 11.56 8.47 -3.73
N LEU A 245 11.75 9.73 -4.08
CA LEU A 245 13.00 10.49 -3.90
C LEU A 245 12.96 11.43 -2.69
N ASP A 246 11.79 11.98 -2.39
CA ASP A 246 11.56 12.80 -1.20
C ASP A 246 10.08 12.76 -0.79
N ILE A 247 9.81 13.07 0.49
CA ILE A 247 8.45 13.16 1.05
C ILE A 247 8.34 14.32 2.04
N GLU A 248 7.19 14.98 2.07
CA GLU A 248 6.86 15.97 3.10
C GLU A 248 5.51 15.62 3.74
N THR A 249 5.50 15.39 5.06
CA THR A 249 4.29 15.12 5.86
C THR A 249 3.77 16.41 6.50
N CYS A 250 2.49 16.71 6.28
CA CYS A 250 1.82 17.93 6.72
C CYS A 250 0.65 17.61 7.67
N SER A 251 0.81 18.01 8.93
CA SER A 251 -0.11 17.74 10.03
C SER A 251 -0.64 19.05 10.62
N LYS A 252 -1.96 19.23 10.59
CA LYS A 252 -2.65 20.46 11.03
C LYS A 252 -3.03 20.47 12.51
N THR A 253 -2.91 19.33 13.19
CA THR A 253 -3.28 19.18 14.59
C THR A 253 -2.38 18.16 15.27
N CYS A 254 -2.00 18.41 16.52
CA CYS A 254 -1.42 17.41 17.40
C CYS A 254 -2.46 16.99 18.45
N ASN A 255 -2.60 15.69 18.71
CA ASN A 255 -3.57 15.21 19.69
C ASN A 255 -3.19 15.61 21.13
N VAL A 256 -1.89 15.74 21.44
CA VAL A 256 -1.40 16.22 22.74
C VAL A 256 -1.79 17.70 22.95
N CYS A 257 -1.57 18.56 21.95
CA CYS A 257 -2.06 19.95 21.99
C CYS A 257 -3.57 20.03 22.24
N MET A 258 -4.37 19.23 21.51
CA MET A 258 -5.83 19.22 21.67
C MET A 258 -6.25 18.80 23.08
N GLY A 259 -5.62 17.77 23.66
CA GLY A 259 -5.88 17.34 25.04
C GLY A 259 -5.43 18.38 26.08
N ALA A 260 -4.28 19.03 25.86
CA ALA A 260 -3.76 20.06 26.75
C ALA A 260 -4.72 21.27 26.90
N LEU A 261 -5.46 21.63 25.84
CA LEU A 261 -6.45 22.71 25.92
C LEU A 261 -7.53 22.48 26.99
N ALA A 262 -7.89 21.23 27.29
CA ALA A 262 -8.87 20.91 28.33
C ALA A 262 -8.36 21.23 29.76
N ILE A 263 -7.04 21.20 29.98
CA ILE A 263 -6.44 21.59 31.27
C ILE A 263 -5.94 23.04 31.30
N LYS A 264 -6.01 23.79 30.19
CA LYS A 264 -5.49 25.18 30.10
C LYS A 264 -6.11 26.12 31.13
N LYS A 265 -7.42 26.01 31.39
CA LYS A 265 -8.12 26.84 32.38
C LYS A 265 -7.94 26.34 33.83
N SER A 266 -7.86 25.02 34.04
CA SER A 266 -7.88 24.40 35.38
C SER A 266 -6.50 24.12 35.98
N ASN A 267 -5.46 23.98 35.16
CA ASN A 267 -4.06 23.91 35.61
C ASN A 267 -3.12 24.54 34.55
N PRO A 268 -2.96 25.87 34.55
CA PRO A 268 -2.13 26.59 33.59
C PRO A 268 -0.65 26.18 33.61
N ALA A 269 -0.11 25.81 34.78
CA ALA A 269 1.27 25.33 34.91
C ALA A 269 1.46 24.02 34.13
N LYS A 270 0.67 22.98 34.45
CA LYS A 270 0.71 21.69 33.76
C LYS A 270 0.40 21.81 32.26
N TYR A 271 -0.44 22.76 31.84
CA TYR A 271 -0.63 23.10 30.43
C TYR A 271 0.68 23.61 29.80
N ASN A 272 1.34 24.61 30.38
CA ASN A 272 2.59 25.17 29.88
C ASN A 272 3.72 24.13 29.86
N ASP A 273 3.74 23.20 30.81
CA ASP A 273 4.75 22.15 30.89
C ASP A 273 4.53 21.06 29.84
N VAL A 274 3.28 20.63 29.61
CA VAL A 274 2.93 19.72 28.50
C VAL A 274 3.25 20.36 27.16
N ILE A 275 2.89 21.63 26.95
CA ILE A 275 3.15 22.33 25.69
C ILE A 275 4.65 22.50 25.44
N ARG A 276 5.47 22.83 26.45
CA ARG A 276 6.93 22.95 26.30
C ARG A 276 7.66 21.60 26.14
N SER A 277 7.22 20.54 26.82
CA SER A 277 7.93 19.25 26.85
C SER A 277 7.54 18.29 25.71
N HIS A 278 6.37 18.45 25.10
CA HIS A 278 5.93 17.52 24.05
C HIS A 278 6.53 17.85 22.67
N HIS A 279 6.87 16.80 21.92
CA HIS A 279 7.09 16.91 20.48
C HIS A 279 5.73 17.14 19.79
N CYS A 280 5.52 18.34 19.24
CA CYS A 280 4.25 18.73 18.62
C CYS A 280 4.13 18.17 17.20
N GLU A 281 3.13 17.32 16.96
CA GLU A 281 2.83 16.80 15.62
C GLU A 281 2.32 17.89 14.65
N LYS A 282 2.00 19.11 15.10
CA LYS A 282 1.44 20.17 14.25
C LYS A 282 2.56 20.97 13.58
N ASN A 283 2.86 20.65 12.33
CA ASN A 283 3.83 21.38 11.50
C ASN A 283 3.19 22.24 10.38
N TYR A 284 1.87 22.11 10.13
CA TYR A 284 1.21 22.78 9.01
C TYR A 284 0.03 23.68 9.46
N ASN A 285 0.03 24.95 9.02
CA ASN A 285 -0.94 25.95 9.47
C ASN A 285 -1.98 26.39 8.42
N LYS A 286 -1.81 26.06 7.12
CA LYS A 286 -2.71 26.52 6.05
C LYS A 286 -3.87 25.55 5.77
N SER A 287 -4.68 25.82 4.75
CA SER A 287 -5.78 24.95 4.29
C SER A 287 -5.27 23.57 3.85
N SER A 288 -6.04 22.49 4.04
CA SER A 288 -5.52 21.15 3.64
C SER A 288 -5.42 21.00 2.12
N GLY A 289 -6.12 21.84 1.34
CA GLY A 289 -6.04 21.89 -0.12
C GLY A 289 -4.82 22.65 -0.69
N THR A 290 -3.97 23.23 0.16
CA THR A 290 -2.67 23.78 -0.23
C THR A 290 -1.49 22.86 0.10
N ILE A 291 -1.73 21.74 0.80
CA ILE A 291 -0.69 20.80 1.24
C ILE A 291 0.16 20.32 0.07
N GLU A 292 -0.43 19.86 -1.04
CA GLU A 292 0.30 19.37 -2.21
C GLU A 292 1.29 20.41 -2.75
N ALA A 293 0.83 21.63 -2.98
CA ALA A 293 1.63 22.69 -3.59
C ALA A 293 2.76 23.18 -2.66
N ASP A 294 2.48 23.34 -1.36
CA ASP A 294 3.51 23.69 -0.37
C ASP A 294 4.51 22.55 -0.14
N ALA A 295 4.05 21.30 -0.06
CA ALA A 295 4.89 20.14 0.17
C ALA A 295 5.85 19.89 -1.01
N VAL A 296 5.33 19.93 -2.24
CA VAL A 296 6.15 19.83 -3.46
C VAL A 296 7.14 20.99 -3.55
N LEU A 297 6.72 22.21 -3.21
CA LEU A 297 7.62 23.35 -3.13
C LEU A 297 8.75 23.13 -2.10
N ASN A 298 8.45 22.69 -0.89
CA ASN A 298 9.45 22.43 0.16
C ASN A 298 10.49 21.39 -0.29
N MET A 299 10.05 20.30 -0.94
CA MET A 299 10.93 19.27 -1.49
C MET A 299 11.80 19.80 -2.65
N PHE A 300 11.27 20.69 -3.50
CA PHE A 300 12.07 21.38 -4.52
C PHE A 300 13.10 22.31 -3.90
N GLN A 301 12.74 23.11 -2.89
CA GLN A 301 13.65 24.07 -2.25
C GLN A 301 14.84 23.41 -1.55
N ARG A 302 14.64 22.23 -0.94
CA ARG A 302 15.72 21.48 -0.25
C ARG A 302 16.48 20.49 -1.13
N SER A 303 16.08 20.31 -2.39
CA SER A 303 16.65 19.29 -3.29
C SER A 303 18.18 19.43 -3.45
N VAL A 304 18.66 20.65 -3.69
CA VAL A 304 20.09 20.94 -3.88
C VAL A 304 20.88 20.66 -2.60
N SER A 305 20.41 21.12 -1.43
CA SER A 305 21.14 20.95 -0.16
C SER A 305 21.01 19.57 0.48
N LYS A 306 19.95 18.81 0.15
CA LYS A 306 19.73 17.44 0.66
C LYS A 306 20.40 16.37 -0.23
N TYR A 307 20.51 16.62 -1.54
CA TYR A 307 20.77 15.60 -2.55
C TYR A 307 21.61 16.05 -3.77
N GLU A 308 21.99 17.32 -3.87
CA GLU A 308 22.78 17.91 -4.98
C GLU A 308 22.09 17.84 -6.37
N ILE A 309 20.77 17.63 -6.40
CA ILE A 309 19.96 17.48 -7.63
C ILE A 309 19.11 18.72 -7.94
N TYR A 310 18.70 18.83 -9.21
CA TYR A 310 17.77 19.85 -9.71
C TYR A 310 16.56 19.17 -10.37
N TYR A 311 15.35 19.45 -9.90
CA TYR A 311 14.13 18.92 -10.52
C TYR A 311 13.69 19.79 -11.72
N THR A 312 14.25 19.58 -12.91
CA THR A 312 14.03 20.46 -14.08
C THR A 312 12.83 20.07 -14.95
N LYS A 313 12.23 18.89 -14.74
CA LYS A 313 10.95 18.48 -15.35
C LYS A 313 9.95 18.01 -14.30
N TYR A 314 8.76 18.60 -14.27
CA TYR A 314 7.66 18.22 -13.37
C TYR A 314 6.52 17.57 -14.17
N VAL A 315 6.24 16.29 -13.91
CA VAL A 315 5.09 15.57 -14.49
C VAL A 315 3.86 15.82 -13.62
N GLY A 316 2.83 16.45 -14.19
CA GLY A 316 1.65 16.87 -13.44
C GLY A 316 0.38 17.02 -14.28
N ASP A 317 -0.75 16.80 -13.63
CA ASP A 317 -2.09 16.95 -14.20
C ASP A 317 -2.36 18.36 -14.77
N GLY A 318 -3.30 18.41 -15.73
CA GLY A 318 -3.50 19.53 -16.66
C GLY A 318 -3.45 20.92 -16.03
N ASP A 319 -4.14 21.12 -14.90
CA ASP A 319 -4.29 22.41 -14.21
C ASP A 319 -3.78 22.37 -12.75
N SER A 320 -2.63 21.73 -12.52
CA SER A 320 -1.98 21.70 -11.20
C SER A 320 -1.55 23.10 -10.71
N LYS A 321 -2.20 23.60 -9.64
CA LYS A 321 -1.77 24.79 -8.89
C LYS A 321 -0.30 24.68 -8.46
N THR A 322 0.10 23.46 -8.09
CA THR A 322 1.46 23.06 -7.74
C THR A 322 2.50 23.45 -8.80
N PHE A 323 2.24 23.27 -10.09
CA PHE A 323 3.19 23.73 -11.11
C PHE A 323 3.30 25.27 -11.15
N ALA A 324 2.19 26.00 -10.98
CA ALA A 324 2.22 27.46 -10.92
C ALA A 324 2.99 27.97 -9.68
N THR A 325 2.92 27.26 -8.56
CA THR A 325 3.73 27.54 -7.35
C THR A 325 5.22 27.31 -7.58
N LEU A 326 5.59 26.34 -8.43
CA LEU A 326 6.99 26.09 -8.82
C LEU A 326 7.49 27.09 -9.87
N SER A 327 6.71 27.40 -10.92
CA SER A 327 7.12 28.29 -12.01
C SER A 327 7.31 29.74 -11.57
N ASN A 328 6.58 30.17 -10.54
CA ASN A 328 6.58 31.56 -10.07
C ASN A 328 7.69 31.84 -9.04
N LYS A 329 8.66 30.92 -8.87
CA LYS A 329 9.78 31.07 -7.92
C LYS A 329 11.13 30.74 -8.59
N PRO A 330 12.19 31.53 -8.36
CA PRO A 330 13.54 31.23 -8.84
C PRO A 330 14.18 30.13 -7.98
N LEU A 331 13.69 28.89 -8.12
CA LEU A 331 14.12 27.75 -7.32
C LEU A 331 15.55 27.30 -7.61
N TYR A 332 15.99 27.48 -8.86
CA TYR A 332 17.31 27.06 -9.33
C TYR A 332 17.90 28.16 -10.24
N PRO A 333 19.05 28.76 -9.90
CA PRO A 333 19.70 29.76 -10.76
C PRO A 333 19.94 29.23 -12.17
N GLY A 334 19.50 29.99 -13.19
CA GLY A 334 19.69 29.65 -14.60
C GLY A 334 18.90 28.45 -15.15
N LYS A 335 18.02 27.80 -14.37
CA LYS A 335 17.25 26.63 -14.83
C LYS A 335 15.74 26.87 -14.76
N VAL A 336 15.02 26.49 -15.82
CA VAL A 336 13.55 26.64 -15.92
C VAL A 336 12.88 25.28 -15.76
N ILE A 337 11.97 25.16 -14.79
CA ILE A 337 11.20 23.92 -14.54
C ILE A 337 10.15 23.77 -15.65
N ARG A 338 10.25 22.70 -16.45
CA ARG A 338 9.31 22.42 -17.54
C ARG A 338 8.14 21.56 -17.04
N LYS A 339 6.89 21.95 -17.38
CA LYS A 339 5.72 21.10 -17.16
C LYS A 339 5.66 20.00 -18.22
N ILE A 340 5.66 18.75 -17.78
CA ILE A 340 5.32 17.58 -18.56
C ILE A 340 3.90 17.16 -18.18
N GLU A 341 3.08 16.79 -19.16
CA GLU A 341 1.70 16.41 -18.96
C GLU A 341 1.56 14.87 -18.88
N ASP A 342 0.78 14.37 -17.92
CA ASP A 342 0.58 12.94 -17.73
C ASP A 342 -0.05 12.27 -18.97
N LEU A 343 0.61 11.24 -19.51
CA LEU A 343 0.16 10.48 -20.68
C LEU A 343 -1.26 9.89 -20.52
N ASN A 344 -1.61 9.43 -19.32
CA ASN A 344 -2.91 8.84 -19.06
C ASN A 344 -4.01 9.91 -19.04
N HIS A 345 -3.76 11.11 -18.51
CA HIS A 345 -4.69 12.24 -18.55
C HIS A 345 -4.78 12.91 -19.93
N PHE A 346 -3.68 13.05 -20.65
CA PHE A 346 -3.70 13.52 -22.03
C PHE A 346 -4.49 12.57 -22.95
N SER A 347 -4.30 11.24 -22.82
CA SER A 347 -5.10 10.27 -23.57
C SER A 347 -6.56 10.17 -23.08
N LYS A 348 -6.84 10.33 -21.77
CA LYS A 348 -8.22 10.52 -21.27
C LYS A 348 -8.87 11.77 -21.88
N ARG A 349 -8.12 12.84 -22.18
CA ARG A 349 -8.64 14.04 -22.88
C ARG A 349 -9.12 13.73 -24.30
N MET A 350 -8.41 12.90 -25.05
CA MET A 350 -8.87 12.37 -26.35
C MET A 350 -10.23 11.67 -26.22
N LYS A 351 -10.38 10.73 -25.27
CA LYS A 351 -11.68 10.11 -24.97
C LYS A 351 -12.75 11.14 -24.62
N ARG A 352 -12.49 12.04 -23.67
CA ARG A 352 -13.46 13.05 -23.20
C ARG A 352 -13.90 14.04 -24.29
N GLN A 353 -13.01 14.43 -25.21
CA GLN A 353 -13.37 15.29 -26.33
C GLN A 353 -14.22 14.54 -27.38
N LEU A 354 -13.86 13.30 -27.72
CA LEU A 354 -14.68 12.44 -28.60
C LEU A 354 -16.07 12.16 -27.99
N GLU A 355 -16.18 11.91 -26.68
CA GLU A 355 -17.46 11.78 -25.97
C GLU A 355 -18.25 13.09 -25.89
N THR A 356 -17.58 14.24 -26.02
CA THR A 356 -18.25 15.54 -26.08
C THR A 356 -18.83 15.77 -27.49
N LYS A 357 -18.07 15.49 -28.55
CA LYS A 357 -18.60 15.48 -29.93
C LYS A 357 -19.73 14.45 -30.11
N LYS A 358 -19.62 13.27 -29.49
CA LYS A 358 -20.70 12.26 -29.48
C LYS A 358 -22.00 12.77 -28.84
N ARG A 359 -21.93 13.69 -27.87
CA ARG A 359 -23.10 14.33 -27.25
C ARG A 359 -23.63 15.50 -28.08
N GLU A 360 -22.74 16.36 -28.55
CA GLU A 360 -23.03 17.55 -29.38
C GLU A 360 -23.78 17.21 -30.69
N TYR A 361 -23.37 16.12 -31.34
CA TYR A 361 -24.01 15.58 -32.56
C TYR A 361 -24.91 14.36 -32.26
N GLY A 362 -25.14 14.02 -30.99
CA GLY A 362 -25.86 12.79 -30.60
C GLY A 362 -27.33 12.75 -31.03
N LYS A 363 -27.97 13.92 -31.16
CA LYS A 363 -29.33 14.10 -31.69
C LYS A 363 -29.37 14.68 -33.12
N LYS A 364 -28.23 15.00 -33.71
CA LYS A 364 -28.14 15.61 -35.05
C LYS A 364 -27.91 14.50 -36.08
N GLN A 365 -28.59 14.58 -37.22
CA GLN A 365 -28.14 13.87 -38.41
C GLN A 365 -26.89 14.56 -38.95
N LEU A 366 -25.93 13.77 -39.44
CA LEU A 366 -24.80 14.25 -40.23
C LEU A 366 -25.21 14.27 -41.72
N SER A 367 -24.32 14.69 -42.62
CA SER A 367 -24.60 14.80 -44.05
C SER A 367 -24.96 13.48 -44.75
N ASP A 368 -24.80 12.33 -44.09
CA ASP A 368 -25.27 11.02 -44.55
C ASP A 368 -26.61 10.56 -43.91
N GLY A 369 -27.38 11.51 -43.36
CA GLY A 369 -28.69 11.27 -42.73
C GLY A 369 -28.64 10.50 -41.41
N LYS A 370 -27.45 10.15 -40.90
CA LYS A 370 -27.25 9.27 -39.75
C LYS A 370 -26.58 10.03 -38.60
N THR A 371 -26.90 9.67 -37.36
CA THR A 371 -26.28 10.31 -36.18
C THR A 371 -24.79 9.95 -36.06
N ILE A 372 -24.05 10.64 -35.19
CA ILE A 372 -22.61 10.38 -35.00
C ILE A 372 -22.30 8.99 -34.39
N GLY A 373 -23.25 8.41 -33.65
CA GLY A 373 -23.12 7.11 -32.99
C GLY A 373 -23.61 5.92 -33.83
N GLY A 374 -23.47 4.71 -33.29
CA GLY A 374 -23.99 3.47 -33.89
C GLY A 374 -22.91 2.42 -34.24
N LYS A 375 -23.33 1.30 -34.83
CA LYS A 375 -22.43 0.28 -35.41
C LYS A 375 -21.59 0.94 -36.52
N ASN A 376 -20.29 0.61 -36.57
CA ASN A 376 -19.31 1.14 -37.53
C ASN A 376 -19.19 2.69 -37.58
N ARG A 377 -19.60 3.40 -36.51
CA ARG A 377 -19.49 4.87 -36.35
C ARG A 377 -18.75 5.21 -35.05
N LEU A 378 -19.01 6.36 -34.42
CA LEU A 378 -18.39 6.74 -33.13
C LEU A 378 -19.02 5.99 -31.94
N SER A 379 -18.92 4.66 -31.99
CA SER A 379 -19.25 3.77 -30.88
C SER A 379 -18.31 3.98 -29.70
N GLU A 380 -18.73 3.61 -28.49
CA GLU A 380 -17.85 3.68 -27.32
C GLU A 380 -16.58 2.82 -27.50
N GLN A 381 -16.72 1.64 -28.10
CA GLN A 381 -15.59 0.77 -28.41
C GLN A 381 -14.60 1.43 -29.40
N ASN A 382 -15.09 2.23 -30.36
CA ASN A 382 -14.21 2.99 -31.25
C ASN A 382 -13.56 4.19 -30.56
N VAL A 383 -14.25 4.89 -29.66
CA VAL A 383 -13.63 5.93 -28.80
C VAL A 383 -12.50 5.35 -27.94
N ILE A 384 -12.74 4.18 -27.33
CA ILE A 384 -11.71 3.47 -26.54
C ILE A 384 -10.54 3.01 -27.42
N ARG A 385 -10.79 2.51 -28.64
CA ARG A 385 -9.73 2.15 -29.60
C ARG A 385 -8.88 3.37 -29.99
N LEU A 386 -9.50 4.52 -30.26
CA LEU A 386 -8.80 5.76 -30.59
C LEU A 386 -7.94 6.26 -29.41
N GLN A 387 -8.48 6.26 -28.18
CA GLN A 387 -7.71 6.57 -26.97
C GLN A 387 -6.50 5.62 -26.81
N MET A 388 -6.70 4.31 -26.95
CA MET A 388 -5.62 3.33 -26.80
C MET A 388 -4.56 3.44 -27.89
N ALA A 389 -4.95 3.73 -29.14
CA ALA A 389 -4.02 3.98 -30.24
C ALA A 389 -3.17 5.23 -29.96
N PHE A 390 -3.80 6.35 -29.59
CA PHE A 390 -3.13 7.60 -29.27
C PHE A 390 -2.13 7.44 -28.10
N ALA A 391 -2.57 6.79 -27.01
CA ALA A 391 -1.71 6.47 -25.88
C ALA A 391 -0.58 5.46 -26.21
N SER A 392 -0.70 4.70 -27.31
CA SER A 392 0.35 3.77 -27.79
C SER A 392 1.36 4.49 -28.67
N THR A 393 0.88 5.33 -29.60
CA THR A 393 1.69 6.19 -30.45
C THR A 393 2.63 7.08 -29.63
N ILE A 394 2.13 7.75 -28.58
CA ILE A 394 2.98 8.60 -27.71
C ILE A 394 4.11 7.79 -27.06
N ARG A 395 3.85 6.57 -26.57
CA ARG A 395 4.89 5.70 -26.00
C ARG A 395 5.90 5.19 -27.03
N LYS A 396 5.47 4.95 -28.27
CA LYS A 396 6.34 4.48 -29.37
C LYS A 396 7.18 5.59 -30.00
N CYS A 397 6.73 6.84 -29.94
CA CYS A 397 7.39 7.99 -30.57
C CYS A 397 7.91 8.97 -29.51
N LYS A 398 8.31 8.47 -28.34
CA LYS A 398 8.88 9.31 -27.28
C LYS A 398 10.20 9.94 -27.74
N HIS A 399 10.44 11.19 -27.32
CA HIS A 399 11.59 12.02 -27.68
C HIS A 399 11.71 12.44 -29.17
N ASP A 400 10.88 11.92 -30.09
CA ASP A 400 10.80 12.36 -31.49
C ASP A 400 9.46 13.04 -31.79
N LEU A 401 9.46 14.37 -31.83
CA LEU A 401 8.26 15.18 -32.02
C LEU A 401 7.67 15.06 -33.44
N ASP A 402 8.52 14.85 -34.44
CA ASP A 402 8.13 14.87 -35.86
C ASP A 402 7.50 13.53 -36.24
N LEU A 403 8.09 12.43 -35.77
CA LEU A 403 7.48 11.12 -35.80
C LEU A 403 6.21 11.08 -34.96
N LEU A 404 6.20 11.67 -33.75
CA LEU A 404 5.00 11.73 -32.91
C LEU A 404 3.87 12.49 -33.60
N PHE A 405 4.14 13.62 -34.25
CA PHE A 405 3.17 14.38 -35.03
C PHE A 405 2.63 13.54 -36.21
N LYS A 406 3.51 13.00 -37.06
CA LYS A 406 3.16 12.17 -38.22
C LYS A 406 2.34 10.93 -37.82
N ARG A 407 2.77 10.20 -36.78
CA ARG A 407 2.12 8.99 -36.27
C ARG A 407 0.81 9.29 -35.52
N SER A 408 0.66 10.47 -34.92
CA SER A 408 -0.61 10.88 -34.29
C SER A 408 -1.68 11.14 -35.34
N TRP A 409 -1.32 11.84 -36.41
CA TRP A 409 -2.21 12.05 -37.56
C TRP A 409 -2.50 10.76 -38.34
N ALA A 410 -1.56 9.81 -38.39
CA ALA A 410 -1.80 8.49 -38.98
C ALA A 410 -3.00 7.74 -38.36
N ILE A 411 -3.34 7.99 -37.09
CA ILE A 411 -4.52 7.39 -36.45
C ILE A 411 -5.82 7.90 -37.11
N PHE A 412 -5.87 9.18 -37.47
CA PHE A 412 -7.01 9.77 -38.19
C PHE A 412 -7.06 9.25 -39.63
N TRP A 413 -5.93 9.32 -40.35
CA TRP A 413 -5.87 8.88 -41.74
C TRP A 413 -6.16 7.38 -41.92
N HIS A 414 -5.70 6.52 -41.01
CA HIS A 414 -6.07 5.10 -41.00
C HIS A 414 -7.56 4.83 -40.71
N LYS A 415 -8.31 5.81 -40.18
CA LYS A 415 -9.78 5.76 -40.11
C LYS A 415 -10.48 6.41 -41.29
N TYR A 416 -9.76 7.22 -42.05
CA TYR A 416 -10.17 7.82 -43.32
C TYR A 416 -9.97 6.87 -44.51
N SER A 417 -8.99 5.96 -44.46
CA SER A 417 -8.71 5.00 -45.54
C SER A 417 -9.92 4.14 -45.93
N THR A 418 -10.19 4.03 -47.24
CA THR A 418 -11.09 3.03 -47.84
C THR A 418 -10.29 2.09 -48.74
N ASN A 419 -10.95 1.14 -49.41
CA ASN A 419 -10.29 0.27 -50.39
C ASN A 419 -9.88 1.06 -51.65
N ASP A 420 -10.66 2.08 -52.01
CA ASP A 420 -10.48 2.96 -53.17
C ASP A 420 -9.55 4.16 -52.87
N ASP A 421 -9.45 4.55 -51.59
CA ASP A 421 -8.63 5.65 -51.07
C ASP A 421 -7.79 5.18 -49.86
N PRO A 422 -6.74 4.35 -50.07
CA PRO A 422 -5.91 3.81 -48.99
C PRO A 422 -4.84 4.82 -48.52
N ARG A 423 -5.01 5.42 -47.35
CA ARG A 423 -4.15 6.51 -46.82
C ARG A 423 -3.26 6.06 -45.66
N HIS A 424 -2.15 5.38 -45.97
CA HIS A 424 -1.29 4.72 -44.97
C HIS A 424 0.17 5.20 -44.91
N ASP A 425 0.55 6.24 -45.65
CA ASP A 425 1.92 6.79 -45.79
C ASP A 425 2.55 7.27 -44.45
N SER A 426 1.73 7.40 -43.42
CA SER A 426 2.13 7.76 -42.06
C SER A 426 1.97 6.63 -41.03
N CYS A 427 1.47 5.46 -41.42
CA CYS A 427 1.35 4.27 -40.56
C CYS A 427 2.69 3.53 -40.40
N SER A 428 2.80 2.65 -39.38
CA SER A 428 3.88 1.66 -39.30
C SER A 428 3.32 0.24 -39.42
N ILE A 429 4.16 -0.66 -39.93
CA ILE A 429 3.78 -2.05 -40.22
C ILE A 429 3.40 -2.82 -38.96
N ASP A 430 3.99 -2.52 -37.80
CA ASP A 430 3.71 -3.21 -36.54
C ASP A 430 2.23 -3.15 -36.10
N TRP A 431 1.48 -2.11 -36.49
CA TRP A 431 0.05 -1.97 -36.14
C TRP A 431 -0.92 -1.81 -37.34
N CYS A 432 -0.45 -1.37 -38.50
CA CYS A 432 -1.33 -1.19 -39.66
C CYS A 432 -1.47 -2.48 -40.47
N GLY A 433 -2.67 -3.06 -40.44
CA GLY A 433 -2.97 -4.30 -41.16
C GLY A 433 -2.79 -4.21 -42.69
N TYR A 434 -3.06 -3.05 -43.30
CA TYR A 434 -2.82 -2.82 -44.72
C TYR A 434 -1.33 -2.95 -45.08
N LEU A 435 -0.45 -2.35 -44.28
CA LEU A 435 1.00 -2.45 -44.49
C LEU A 435 1.56 -3.85 -44.19
N LYS A 436 0.95 -4.61 -43.26
CA LYS A 436 1.27 -6.04 -43.08
C LYS A 436 0.86 -6.83 -44.31
N ALA A 437 -0.39 -6.70 -44.76
CA ALA A 437 -0.93 -7.42 -45.90
C ALA A 437 -0.15 -7.15 -47.19
N ALA A 438 0.24 -5.88 -47.44
CA ALA A 438 1.08 -5.50 -48.57
C ALA A 438 2.51 -6.10 -48.51
N ARG A 439 3.10 -6.30 -47.33
CA ARG A 439 4.36 -7.07 -47.15
C ARG A 439 4.12 -8.57 -47.37
N ASP A 440 3.01 -9.07 -46.85
CA ASP A 440 2.68 -10.49 -46.77
C ASP A 440 1.98 -11.04 -48.04
N GLY A 441 1.89 -10.23 -49.11
CA GLY A 441 1.25 -10.60 -50.38
C GLY A 441 -0.26 -10.85 -50.30
N THR A 442 -0.93 -10.38 -49.25
CA THR A 442 -2.35 -10.66 -48.97
C THR A 442 -3.24 -9.45 -49.20
N SER A 443 -4.54 -9.69 -49.44
CA SER A 443 -5.54 -8.64 -49.56
C SER A 443 -5.95 -8.06 -48.20
N TYR A 444 -6.42 -6.81 -48.18
CA TYR A 444 -6.84 -6.14 -46.96
C TYR A 444 -8.09 -5.29 -47.18
N ASP A 445 -9.16 -5.60 -46.44
CA ASP A 445 -10.39 -4.81 -46.44
C ASP A 445 -10.39 -3.74 -45.34
N HIS A 446 -10.72 -2.52 -45.72
CA HIS A 446 -10.90 -1.37 -44.84
C HIS A 446 -12.29 -1.31 -44.18
N THR A 447 -13.33 -1.94 -44.74
CA THR A 447 -14.71 -1.78 -44.24
C THR A 447 -14.92 -2.09 -42.75
N PRO A 448 -14.22 -3.07 -42.10
CA PRO A 448 -14.42 -3.36 -40.69
C PRO A 448 -13.79 -2.32 -39.76
N HIS A 449 -12.98 -1.40 -40.30
CA HIS A 449 -12.09 -0.54 -39.53
C HIS A 449 -12.21 0.96 -39.88
N ALA A 450 -12.66 1.34 -41.07
CA ALA A 450 -12.91 2.73 -41.46
C ALA A 450 -14.02 3.41 -40.62
N LEU A 451 -14.11 4.74 -40.70
CA LEU A 451 -15.23 5.53 -40.20
C LEU A 451 -15.83 6.35 -41.38
N PRO A 452 -17.16 6.56 -41.44
CA PRO A 452 -17.77 7.39 -42.48
C PRO A 452 -17.24 8.82 -42.47
N ARG A 453 -17.02 9.42 -43.65
CA ARG A 453 -16.52 10.81 -43.82
C ARG A 453 -17.20 11.81 -42.86
N PRO A 454 -18.54 11.88 -42.73
CA PRO A 454 -19.18 12.87 -41.85
C PRO A 454 -18.87 12.67 -40.35
N VAL A 455 -18.56 11.44 -39.94
CA VAL A 455 -18.14 11.12 -38.55
C VAL A 455 -16.70 11.56 -38.33
N LEU A 456 -15.83 11.44 -39.33
CA LEU A 456 -14.45 11.92 -39.29
C LEU A 456 -14.41 13.44 -39.26
N ASP A 457 -15.18 14.12 -40.10
CA ASP A 457 -15.27 15.58 -40.15
C ASP A 457 -15.71 16.15 -38.79
N ALA A 458 -16.73 15.53 -38.16
CA ALA A 458 -17.21 15.92 -36.85
C ALA A 458 -16.19 15.70 -35.70
N ILE A 459 -15.22 14.78 -35.84
CA ILE A 459 -14.17 14.55 -34.83
C ILE A 459 -12.81 15.16 -35.19
N LYS A 460 -12.58 15.62 -36.42
CA LYS A 460 -11.31 16.23 -36.85
C LYS A 460 -10.84 17.36 -35.92
N PRO A 461 -11.68 18.27 -35.39
CA PRO A 461 -11.26 19.29 -34.44
C PRO A 461 -10.63 18.76 -33.14
N VAL A 462 -10.91 17.50 -32.76
CA VAL A 462 -10.25 16.83 -31.61
C VAL A 462 -8.80 16.47 -31.96
N PHE A 463 -8.55 16.05 -33.20
CA PHE A 463 -7.20 15.78 -33.71
C PHE A 463 -6.44 17.10 -33.95
N ASP A 464 -7.07 18.13 -34.51
CA ASP A 464 -6.45 19.45 -34.69
C ASP A 464 -5.95 20.04 -33.35
N ASN A 465 -6.74 19.88 -32.28
CA ASN A 465 -6.38 20.31 -30.93
C ASN A 465 -5.23 19.46 -30.33
N LEU A 466 -5.43 18.14 -30.25
CA LEU A 466 -4.57 17.24 -29.47
C LEU A 466 -3.33 16.76 -30.23
N CYS A 467 -3.35 16.76 -31.56
CA CYS A 467 -2.23 16.36 -32.42
C CYS A 467 -1.45 17.56 -32.98
N SER A 468 -1.69 18.78 -32.48
CA SER A 468 -0.83 19.94 -32.75
C SER A 468 0.54 19.76 -32.06
N ARG A 469 1.63 20.28 -32.66
CA ARG A 469 3.00 20.19 -32.10
C ARG A 469 3.04 20.63 -30.62
N LYS A 470 2.52 21.81 -30.30
CA LYS A 470 2.38 22.37 -28.93
C LYS A 470 1.59 21.51 -27.94
N SER A 471 0.72 20.62 -28.42
CA SER A 471 0.04 19.63 -27.56
C SER A 471 0.86 18.35 -27.39
N LEU A 472 1.56 17.91 -28.43
CA LEU A 472 2.39 16.70 -28.41
C LEU A 472 3.74 16.90 -27.68
N GLU A 473 4.35 18.08 -27.77
CA GLU A 473 5.54 18.50 -27.01
C GLU A 473 5.40 18.24 -25.52
N ARG A 474 4.22 18.53 -24.95
CA ARG A 474 3.92 18.37 -23.52
C ARG A 474 3.87 16.92 -23.05
N VAL A 475 3.74 15.97 -23.97
CA VAL A 475 3.72 14.51 -23.70
C VAL A 475 4.86 13.76 -24.38
N LEU A 476 5.85 14.48 -24.92
CA LEU A 476 6.94 13.92 -25.73
C LEU A 476 7.83 12.93 -24.96
N ASP A 477 7.95 13.08 -23.64
CA ASP A 477 8.66 12.13 -22.77
C ASP A 477 7.83 10.86 -22.43
N ALA A 478 6.54 10.82 -22.78
CA ALA A 478 5.57 9.75 -22.52
C ALA A 478 5.36 9.38 -21.03
N SER A 479 5.76 10.25 -20.11
CA SER A 479 5.75 10.07 -18.64
C SER A 479 4.35 9.95 -18.02
N SER A 480 4.27 9.43 -16.80
CA SER A 480 3.00 9.36 -16.06
C SER A 480 3.16 9.37 -14.53
N GLN A 481 2.20 10.00 -13.85
CA GLN A 481 2.03 10.02 -12.39
C GLN A 481 1.42 8.72 -11.82
N ASN A 482 1.07 7.73 -12.66
CA ASN A 482 0.49 6.44 -12.21
C ASN A 482 1.31 5.72 -11.10
N PRO A 483 2.64 5.85 -10.96
CA PRO A 483 3.37 5.29 -9.82
C PRO A 483 2.88 5.79 -8.46
N ASN A 484 2.43 7.05 -8.38
CA ASN A 484 1.94 7.68 -7.14
C ASN A 484 0.75 6.91 -6.56
N GLU A 485 -0.21 6.50 -7.40
CA GLU A 485 -1.37 5.67 -6.98
C GLU A 485 -0.94 4.31 -6.40
N GLY A 486 0.20 3.76 -6.85
CA GLY A 486 0.80 2.55 -6.30
C GLY A 486 1.39 2.79 -4.90
N PHE A 487 2.21 3.84 -4.76
CA PHE A 487 2.77 4.26 -3.47
C PHE A 487 1.66 4.61 -2.45
N HIS A 488 0.68 5.42 -2.86
CA HIS A 488 -0.46 5.79 -2.04
C HIS A 488 -1.28 4.58 -1.58
N SER A 489 -1.41 3.54 -2.42
CA SER A 489 -2.10 2.31 -2.04
C SER A 489 -1.41 1.57 -0.88
N LEU A 490 -0.09 1.66 -0.75
CA LEU A 490 0.66 1.16 0.40
C LEU A 490 0.42 2.02 1.65
N VAL A 491 0.46 3.37 1.51
CA VAL A 491 0.14 4.29 2.62
C VAL A 491 -1.26 4.01 3.15
N TRP A 492 -2.26 3.79 2.28
CA TRP A 492 -3.64 3.55 2.68
C TRP A 492 -3.94 2.11 3.15
N LEU A 493 -3.00 1.18 2.97
CA LEU A 493 -3.03 -0.13 3.63
C LEU A 493 -2.69 0.02 5.13
N MET A 494 -1.65 0.79 5.44
CA MET A 494 -1.13 1.00 6.80
C MET A 494 -1.84 2.14 7.57
N SER A 495 -2.36 3.14 6.86
CA SER A 495 -3.25 4.18 7.38
C SER A 495 -4.57 4.23 6.58
N PRO A 496 -5.54 3.34 6.86
CA PRO A 496 -6.79 3.28 6.10
C PRO A 496 -7.67 4.53 6.25
N LYS A 497 -8.14 5.08 5.11
CA LYS A 497 -8.94 6.33 5.01
C LYS A 497 -10.27 6.40 5.78
N HIS A 498 -10.68 5.32 6.43
CA HIS A 498 -11.89 5.23 7.25
C HIS A 498 -11.60 5.26 8.76
N LYS A 499 -10.32 5.26 9.17
CA LYS A 499 -9.88 5.38 10.57
C LYS A 499 -9.27 6.76 10.77
N THR A 500 -9.46 7.35 11.95
CA THR A 500 -8.64 8.48 12.39
C THR A 500 -7.29 7.97 12.92
N THR A 501 -6.24 8.75 12.69
CA THR A 501 -4.88 8.52 13.21
C THR A 501 -4.32 9.82 13.80
N SER A 502 -3.21 9.73 14.51
CA SER A 502 -2.38 10.90 14.85
C SER A 502 -1.40 11.22 13.71
N GLY A 503 -0.62 12.29 13.85
CA GLY A 503 0.43 12.67 12.91
C GLY A 503 1.56 11.64 12.87
N THR A 504 2.10 11.25 14.03
CA THR A 504 3.13 10.20 14.19
C THR A 504 2.75 8.93 13.43
N ILE A 505 1.50 8.50 13.55
CA ILE A 505 1.02 7.23 12.98
C ILE A 505 0.80 7.32 11.46
N PHE A 506 0.37 8.48 10.95
CA PHE A 506 0.34 8.71 9.51
C PHE A 506 1.76 8.77 8.92
N GLU A 507 2.71 9.36 9.64
CA GLU A 507 4.12 9.47 9.23
C GLU A 507 4.83 8.09 9.23
N ILE A 508 4.59 7.24 10.23
CA ILE A 508 5.03 5.82 10.22
C ILE A 508 4.52 5.09 8.97
N ALA A 509 3.22 5.22 8.66
CA ALA A 509 2.63 4.59 7.48
C ALA A 509 3.23 5.11 6.16
N CYS A 510 3.65 6.38 6.12
CA CYS A 510 4.35 6.95 4.97
C CYS A 510 5.77 6.38 4.82
N HIS A 511 6.58 6.38 5.88
CA HIS A 511 7.96 5.89 5.82
C HIS A 511 8.05 4.36 5.59
N LEU A 512 7.14 3.57 6.17
CA LEU A 512 7.00 2.14 5.83
C LEU A 512 6.62 1.94 4.35
N ALA A 513 5.71 2.76 3.81
CA ALA A 513 5.33 2.69 2.40
C ALA A 513 6.51 3.02 1.46
N ILE A 514 7.40 3.95 1.84
CA ILE A 514 8.60 4.28 1.06
C ILE A 514 9.54 3.08 0.97
N ILE A 515 9.86 2.44 2.10
CA ILE A 515 10.73 1.26 2.15
C ILE A 515 10.17 0.14 1.26
N ILE A 516 8.87 -0.16 1.40
CA ILE A 516 8.19 -1.21 0.62
C ILE A 516 8.12 -0.88 -0.88
N PHE A 517 7.91 0.39 -1.23
CA PHE A 517 7.82 0.83 -2.63
C PHE A 517 9.18 0.80 -3.32
N ASN A 518 10.19 1.39 -2.69
CA ASN A 518 11.53 1.57 -3.25
C ASN A 518 12.35 0.28 -3.28
N ASP A 519 12.40 -0.46 -2.16
CA ASP A 519 13.33 -1.58 -1.98
C ASP A 519 12.61 -2.91 -1.64
N GLY A 520 11.30 -2.88 -1.39
CA GLY A 520 10.46 -4.07 -1.21
C GLY A 520 10.16 -4.45 0.23
N TYR A 521 9.37 -5.50 0.39
CA TYR A 521 9.08 -6.09 1.70
C TYR A 521 10.34 -6.68 2.35
N PHE A 522 11.26 -7.25 1.57
CA PHE A 522 12.52 -7.80 2.08
C PHE A 522 13.38 -6.76 2.82
N ALA A 523 13.33 -5.49 2.41
CA ALA A 523 14.03 -4.39 3.07
C ALA A 523 13.49 -4.06 4.47
N LEU A 524 12.23 -4.41 4.78
CA LEU A 524 11.71 -4.36 6.16
C LEU A 524 12.47 -5.32 7.09
N GLY A 525 13.12 -6.35 6.54
CA GLY A 525 13.92 -7.29 7.33
C GLY A 525 15.07 -6.63 8.11
N ASP A 526 15.55 -5.47 7.68
CA ASP A 526 16.60 -4.72 8.37
C ASP A 526 16.04 -3.75 9.43
N LEU A 527 14.79 -3.30 9.25
CA LEU A 527 14.00 -2.70 10.34
C LEU A 527 13.75 -3.73 11.45
N PHE A 528 13.45 -5.00 11.12
CA PHE A 528 13.36 -6.06 12.12
C PHE A 528 14.72 -6.34 12.79
N ASN A 529 15.82 -6.39 12.05
CA ASN A 529 17.17 -6.48 12.66
C ASN A 529 17.41 -5.34 13.67
N ASN A 530 17.07 -4.09 13.32
CA ASN A 530 17.25 -2.93 14.20
C ASN A 530 16.30 -2.91 15.41
N MET A 531 15.02 -3.24 15.23
CA MET A 531 13.99 -3.13 16.29
C MET A 531 13.92 -4.36 17.21
N CYS A 532 14.37 -5.52 16.73
CA CYS A 532 14.29 -6.81 17.44
C CYS A 532 15.65 -7.47 17.72
N GLY A 533 16.75 -6.93 17.18
CA GLY A 533 18.08 -7.55 17.19
C GLY A 533 18.29 -8.60 16.09
N TYR A 534 17.21 -9.22 15.57
CA TYR A 534 17.27 -10.22 14.50
C TYR A 534 16.01 -10.25 13.63
N ARG A 535 16.18 -10.61 12.35
CA ARG A 535 15.09 -10.64 11.36
C ARG A 535 14.01 -11.68 11.70
N GLY A 536 14.41 -12.89 12.05
CA GLY A 536 13.52 -14.02 12.36
C GLY A 536 13.08 -14.83 11.11
N TYR A 537 13.11 -16.16 11.19
CA TYR A 537 12.82 -17.07 10.08
C TYR A 537 11.47 -16.80 9.41
N TYR A 538 10.37 -16.85 10.18
CA TYR A 538 9.03 -16.65 9.64
C TYR A 538 8.81 -15.25 9.07
N THR A 539 9.44 -14.22 9.65
CA THR A 539 9.46 -12.87 9.07
C THR A 539 10.16 -12.87 7.72
N ASN A 540 11.34 -13.49 7.60
CA ASN A 540 12.08 -13.54 6.34
C ASN A 540 11.28 -14.26 5.24
N GLN A 541 10.67 -15.41 5.56
CA GLN A 541 9.80 -16.15 4.62
C GLN A 541 8.58 -15.32 4.18
N ALA A 542 7.93 -14.60 5.11
CA ALA A 542 6.79 -13.74 4.79
C ALA A 542 7.18 -12.59 3.84
N MET A 543 8.30 -11.91 4.07
CA MET A 543 8.74 -10.81 3.22
C MET A 543 9.11 -11.28 1.81
N ILE A 544 9.82 -12.40 1.67
CA ILE A 544 10.11 -13.04 0.38
C ILE A 544 8.80 -13.39 -0.36
N HIS A 545 7.81 -13.95 0.35
CA HIS A 545 6.50 -14.26 -0.23
C HIS A 545 5.74 -13.01 -0.72
N PHE A 546 5.82 -11.89 0.01
CA PHE A 546 5.17 -10.64 -0.38
C PHE A 546 5.83 -9.99 -1.60
N ASP A 547 7.17 -9.97 -1.70
CA ASP A 547 7.86 -9.46 -2.90
C ASP A 547 7.65 -10.35 -4.13
N ASN A 548 7.72 -11.68 -3.98
CA ASN A 548 7.36 -12.60 -5.06
C ASN A 548 5.90 -12.39 -5.52
N SER A 549 4.98 -12.09 -4.60
CA SER A 549 3.59 -11.77 -4.92
C SER A 549 3.43 -10.41 -5.62
N ARG A 550 4.26 -9.42 -5.29
CA ARG A 550 4.36 -8.11 -5.96
C ARG A 550 4.84 -8.27 -7.40
N LEU A 551 6.04 -8.84 -7.58
CA LEU A 551 6.66 -9.06 -8.89
C LEU A 551 5.78 -9.92 -9.82
N HIS A 552 5.13 -10.95 -9.28
CA HIS A 552 4.22 -11.80 -10.06
C HIS A 552 2.91 -11.08 -10.43
N SER A 553 2.44 -10.13 -9.60
CA SER A 553 1.27 -9.30 -9.91
C SER A 553 1.58 -8.26 -10.98
N GLU A 554 2.77 -7.65 -10.94
CA GLU A 554 3.31 -6.76 -11.98
C GLU A 554 3.52 -7.49 -13.30
N SER A 555 4.14 -8.68 -13.27
CA SER A 555 4.28 -9.57 -14.43
C SER A 555 2.92 -9.96 -15.02
N LYS A 556 1.93 -10.30 -14.18
CA LYS A 556 0.54 -10.54 -14.62
C LYS A 556 -0.14 -9.28 -15.17
N ALA A 557 0.22 -8.08 -14.71
CA ALA A 557 -0.31 -6.83 -15.24
C ALA A 557 0.31 -6.49 -16.61
N SER A 558 1.61 -6.72 -16.78
CA SER A 558 2.32 -6.60 -18.06
C SER A 558 1.79 -7.61 -19.08
N ASN A 559 1.73 -8.89 -18.71
CA ASN A 559 1.24 -9.97 -19.57
C ASN A 559 -0.27 -9.85 -19.88
N ARG A 560 -1.05 -9.08 -19.10
CA ARG A 560 -2.43 -8.69 -19.43
C ARG A 560 -2.55 -7.50 -20.37
N LYS A 561 -1.50 -6.69 -20.54
CA LYS A 561 -1.40 -5.68 -21.61
C LYS A 561 -1.05 -6.39 -22.92
N THR A 562 0.05 -7.15 -22.96
CA THR A 562 0.49 -7.86 -24.17
C THR A 562 -0.51 -8.92 -24.64
N ARG A 563 -1.12 -9.72 -23.75
CA ARG A 563 -2.19 -10.67 -24.16
C ARG A 563 -3.50 -9.99 -24.59
N LYS A 564 -3.73 -8.72 -24.25
CA LYS A 564 -4.82 -7.89 -24.83
C LYS A 564 -4.45 -7.26 -26.17
N GLU A 565 -3.17 -7.25 -26.52
CA GLU A 565 -2.67 -6.84 -27.82
C GLU A 565 -2.69 -8.06 -28.75
N ALA A 566 -1.94 -9.13 -28.44
CA ALA A 566 -1.94 -10.39 -29.21
C ALA A 566 -3.32 -11.10 -29.28
N GLY A 567 -4.16 -10.99 -28.24
CA GLY A 567 -5.52 -11.54 -28.26
C GLY A 567 -6.47 -10.88 -29.26
N ARG A 568 -6.06 -9.76 -29.88
CA ARG A 568 -6.80 -9.13 -31.01
C ARG A 568 -6.39 -9.71 -32.36
N ASP A 569 -5.20 -10.30 -32.45
CA ASP A 569 -4.72 -10.95 -33.67
C ASP A 569 -5.31 -12.37 -33.78
N VAL A 570 -5.42 -13.11 -32.67
CA VAL A 570 -6.06 -14.45 -32.66
C VAL A 570 -7.55 -14.40 -33.04
N GLN A 571 -8.31 -13.40 -32.56
CA GLN A 571 -9.74 -13.30 -32.90
C GLN A 571 -9.96 -13.07 -34.41
N LYS A 572 -9.04 -12.40 -35.11
CA LYS A 572 -9.12 -12.22 -36.56
C LYS A 572 -9.06 -13.54 -37.33
N ASN A 573 -8.30 -14.52 -36.84
CA ASN A 573 -8.18 -15.82 -37.50
C ASN A 573 -9.43 -16.70 -37.33
N VAL A 574 -10.22 -16.47 -36.26
CA VAL A 574 -11.53 -17.12 -36.08
C VAL A 574 -12.58 -16.44 -36.96
N ASP A 575 -12.66 -15.11 -36.92
CA ASP A 575 -13.66 -14.33 -37.66
C ASP A 575 -13.47 -14.48 -39.20
N ASN A 576 -12.24 -14.69 -39.69
CA ASN A 576 -11.95 -15.00 -41.10
C ASN A 576 -12.15 -16.49 -41.47
N GLY A 577 -12.27 -17.40 -40.50
CA GLY A 577 -12.31 -18.85 -40.73
C GLY A 577 -13.71 -19.42 -40.98
N GLN A 578 -14.77 -18.63 -40.85
CA GLN A 578 -16.17 -19.10 -40.91
C GLN A 578 -16.93 -18.68 -42.16
N THR A 579 -16.24 -18.29 -43.23
CA THR A 579 -16.83 -18.04 -44.56
C THR A 579 -16.11 -18.81 -45.67
N ASN A 580 -15.90 -20.11 -45.46
CA ASN A 580 -15.76 -21.11 -46.53
C ASN A 580 -15.92 -22.53 -45.95
N ASN A 581 -17.13 -23.10 -46.06
CA ASN A 581 -17.41 -24.52 -46.23
C ASN A 581 -18.92 -24.75 -46.26
N ASN A 582 -19.48 -24.72 -47.46
CA ASN A 582 -20.74 -25.36 -47.84
C ASN A 582 -20.53 -25.96 -49.23
N ASN A 583 -21.11 -27.13 -49.48
CA ASN A 583 -21.00 -27.94 -50.72
C ASN A 583 -19.66 -28.67 -50.94
N ALA A 584 -19.56 -29.90 -50.43
CA ALA A 584 -19.13 -31.07 -51.21
C ALA A 584 -19.68 -32.34 -50.55
N SER A 585 -20.12 -33.32 -51.34
CA SER A 585 -20.61 -34.63 -50.89
C SER A 585 -19.53 -35.69 -51.14
N GLY A 586 -19.36 -36.69 -50.27
CA GLY A 586 -18.36 -37.73 -50.49
C GLY A 586 -18.21 -38.78 -49.38
N ASN A 587 -18.98 -39.86 -49.54
CA ASN A 587 -18.86 -41.21 -49.01
C ASN A 587 -17.49 -41.78 -48.52
N ASP A 588 -17.63 -42.70 -47.54
CA ASP A 588 -17.03 -44.05 -47.41
C ASP A 588 -15.71 -44.40 -46.67
N ASP A 589 -15.89 -45.47 -45.88
CA ASP A 589 -15.03 -46.57 -45.38
C ASP A 589 -13.98 -46.41 -44.26
N LYS A 590 -13.52 -47.57 -43.75
CA LYS A 590 -12.76 -47.78 -42.51
C LYS A 590 -11.36 -48.35 -42.74
N THR A 591 -10.48 -48.06 -41.77
CA THR A 591 -9.33 -48.84 -41.23
C THR A 591 -8.81 -47.99 -40.04
N ILE A 592 -8.37 -48.47 -38.86
CA ILE A 592 -7.72 -49.72 -38.42
C ILE A 592 -6.43 -50.01 -39.17
N ASP A 593 -5.30 -49.63 -38.57
CA ASP A 593 -4.27 -50.60 -38.18
C ASP A 593 -3.47 -50.02 -37.00
N ASP A 594 -2.88 -50.89 -36.20
CA ASP A 594 -1.94 -50.57 -35.11
C ASP A 594 -0.51 -50.44 -35.68
N ASP A 595 0.47 -50.02 -34.88
CA ASP A 595 1.82 -50.60 -34.95
C ASP A 595 2.69 -50.31 -33.72
N GLU A 596 3.43 -51.35 -33.33
CA GLU A 596 4.50 -51.44 -32.31
C GLU A 596 5.86 -51.09 -32.97
N ALA A 597 7.02 -50.90 -32.32
CA ALA A 597 7.39 -50.49 -30.96
C ALA A 597 8.95 -50.21 -30.94
N ASP A 598 9.58 -50.42 -29.77
CA ASP A 598 10.95 -50.92 -29.56
C ASP A 598 12.23 -50.02 -29.57
N ASP A 599 13.12 -50.41 -28.64
CA ASP A 599 14.60 -50.39 -28.60
C ASP A 599 15.41 -49.05 -28.43
N ASP A 600 16.48 -48.97 -27.60
CA ASP A 600 17.13 -49.98 -26.71
C ASP A 600 18.04 -49.36 -25.58
N TYR A 601 18.51 -50.22 -24.66
CA TYR A 601 19.61 -50.13 -23.66
C TYR A 601 19.59 -48.98 -22.60
N ASN A 602 19.63 -49.17 -21.27
CA ASN A 602 20.32 -50.13 -20.34
C ASN A 602 21.87 -49.94 -20.30
N GLU A 603 22.64 -50.10 -19.22
CA GLU A 603 22.43 -50.48 -17.79
C GLU A 603 23.69 -50.01 -16.97
N THR A 604 23.66 -49.66 -15.67
CA THR A 604 24.04 -50.52 -14.52
C THR A 604 24.31 -49.67 -13.26
N ASN A 605 24.35 -50.31 -12.08
CA ASN A 605 24.77 -49.75 -10.80
C ASN A 605 25.35 -50.91 -9.92
N PRO A 606 26.38 -50.70 -9.09
CA PRO A 606 26.52 -51.54 -7.88
C PRO A 606 26.89 -50.76 -6.60
N SER A 607 26.72 -51.43 -5.46
CA SER A 607 26.89 -50.94 -4.08
C SER A 607 28.27 -51.30 -3.48
N ASP A 608 28.71 -50.60 -2.43
CA ASP A 608 28.66 -51.07 -1.03
C ASP A 608 29.50 -50.23 -0.03
N GLN A 609 29.40 -50.58 1.26
CA GLN A 609 30.02 -49.94 2.45
C GLN A 609 30.83 -50.99 3.27
N PRO A 610 31.31 -50.70 4.51
CA PRO A 610 32.09 -49.56 5.01
C PRO A 610 33.40 -50.05 5.68
N THR A 611 34.19 -49.14 6.29
CA THR A 611 35.16 -49.51 7.34
C THR A 611 35.31 -48.44 8.42
N THR A 612 35.61 -48.90 9.64
CA THR A 612 35.80 -48.14 10.88
C THR A 612 37.24 -48.27 11.36
N GLN A 613 37.81 -47.24 12.01
CA GLN A 613 38.60 -47.46 13.24
C GLN A 613 38.85 -46.19 14.06
N ASP A 614 39.16 -46.41 15.32
CA ASP A 614 39.21 -45.45 16.42
C ASP A 614 40.63 -44.90 16.66
N ASN A 615 40.74 -43.90 17.53
CA ASN A 615 41.79 -43.84 18.56
C ASN A 615 41.49 -42.73 19.58
N GLU A 616 41.37 -43.10 20.85
CA GLU A 616 41.42 -42.19 22.00
C GLU A 616 42.87 -42.06 22.49
N THR A 617 43.22 -40.97 23.18
CA THR A 617 44.27 -41.01 24.21
C THR A 617 44.01 -39.94 25.26
N ILE A 618 44.12 -40.33 26.54
CA ILE A 618 43.90 -39.49 27.72
C ILE A 618 45.25 -39.16 28.36
N ILE A 619 45.44 -37.91 28.81
CA ILE A 619 46.35 -37.57 29.92
C ILE A 619 45.65 -36.50 30.79
N ASP A 620 45.48 -36.79 32.08
CA ASP A 620 45.01 -35.86 33.12
C ASP A 620 46.19 -35.08 33.75
N ASN A 621 45.83 -34.08 34.58
CA ASN A 621 46.55 -33.50 35.74
C ASN A 621 46.60 -31.96 35.70
N ASP A 622 46.66 -31.24 36.83
CA ASP A 622 45.97 -31.35 38.15
C ASP A 622 46.22 -30.02 38.90
N GLU A 623 45.61 -29.83 40.07
CA GLU A 623 45.85 -28.74 41.06
C GLU A 623 45.51 -27.30 40.60
N SER A 624 44.77 -26.40 41.29
CA SER A 624 44.31 -26.15 42.68
C SER A 624 45.02 -24.97 43.39
N ILE A 625 44.45 -24.53 44.53
CA ILE A 625 44.99 -23.65 45.61
C ILE A 625 44.71 -22.12 45.57
N THR A 626 43.96 -21.67 46.60
CA THR A 626 43.80 -20.33 47.24
C THR A 626 43.31 -19.14 46.38
N ASP A 627 42.32 -18.34 46.79
CA ASP A 627 42.04 -17.63 48.07
C ASP A 627 43.01 -16.48 48.35
N ASP A 628 42.54 -15.22 48.28
CA ASP A 628 42.23 -14.40 49.47
C ASP A 628 41.80 -12.96 49.10
N ASN A 629 40.93 -12.36 49.95
CA ASN A 629 40.90 -11.00 50.52
C ASN A 629 41.40 -9.75 49.69
N ASP A 630 40.91 -8.52 49.86
CA ASP A 630 40.08 -7.96 50.95
C ASP A 630 39.30 -6.67 50.55
N THR A 631 38.50 -6.23 51.51
CA THR A 631 37.60 -5.08 51.69
C THR A 631 38.06 -3.63 51.38
N THR A 632 37.06 -2.73 51.28
CA THR A 632 37.05 -1.28 51.65
C THR A 632 37.83 -0.26 50.79
N SER A 633 37.49 1.03 50.74
CA SER A 633 36.32 1.81 51.25
C SER A 633 36.06 3.11 50.45
N SER A 634 34.99 3.82 50.81
CA SER A 634 34.43 5.07 50.27
C SER A 634 35.30 6.34 50.39
N SER A 635 34.71 7.45 49.89
CA SER A 635 34.83 8.86 50.40
C SER A 635 36.17 9.60 50.18
N ASP A 636 36.22 10.92 49.93
CA ASP A 636 35.17 11.92 49.63
C ASP A 636 35.78 13.21 49.01
N GLU A 637 34.94 14.24 48.77
CA GLU A 637 35.28 15.67 48.52
C GLU A 637 35.98 16.03 47.17
N SER A 638 35.56 17.07 46.41
CA SER A 638 35.50 18.54 46.62
C SER A 638 36.86 19.25 46.45
N SER A 639 37.01 20.47 45.92
CA SER A 639 36.05 21.54 45.53
C SER A 639 36.73 22.57 44.58
N ASN A 640 35.99 23.63 44.18
CA ASN A 640 36.48 24.94 43.66
C ASN A 640 37.16 24.99 42.26
N ASP A 641 37.15 26.09 41.48
CA ASP A 641 36.41 27.37 41.59
C ASP A 641 36.17 28.10 40.24
N SER A 642 35.43 29.22 40.32
CA SER A 642 35.16 30.41 39.44
C SER A 642 36.00 30.70 38.16
N ASP A 643 35.67 31.62 37.22
CA ASP A 643 34.60 32.66 37.04
C ASP A 643 34.46 32.95 35.49
N ASP A 644 33.73 33.90 34.87
CA ASP A 644 32.90 35.05 35.33
C ASP A 644 31.75 35.48 34.35
N LYS A 645 31.01 36.53 34.76
CA LYS A 645 30.15 37.56 34.10
C LYS A 645 30.59 37.97 32.67
N THR A 646 29.77 38.60 31.81
CA THR A 646 28.71 39.64 31.98
C THR A 646 27.53 39.46 31.00
N ILE A 647 26.25 39.51 31.41
CA ILE A 647 25.39 40.70 31.65
C ILE A 647 25.17 41.59 30.39
N LEU A 648 23.93 41.63 29.86
CA LEU A 648 23.18 42.89 29.58
C LEU A 648 21.72 42.65 29.12
N SER A 649 20.79 43.45 29.68
CA SER A 649 19.35 43.66 29.38
C SER A 649 18.82 44.69 30.41
N PRO A 650 17.65 45.35 30.27
CA PRO A 650 16.55 45.17 29.30
C PRO A 650 16.16 46.47 28.57
N ASP A 651 14.99 46.49 27.92
CA ASP A 651 14.20 47.73 27.73
C ASP A 651 12.68 47.45 27.64
N THR A 652 11.80 48.46 27.82
CA THR A 652 10.34 48.26 28.02
C THR A 652 9.42 49.34 27.43
N ARG A 653 8.23 48.93 26.95
CA ARG A 653 6.97 49.69 26.74
C ARG A 653 5.88 48.70 26.26
N THR A 654 4.76 48.40 26.93
CA THR A 654 3.62 49.17 27.49
C THR A 654 2.58 49.65 26.45
N ASN A 655 1.40 49.00 26.48
CA ASN A 655 0.03 49.52 26.26
C ASN A 655 -0.29 50.19 24.89
N GLU A 656 -1.52 50.23 24.39
CA GLU A 656 -2.84 49.66 24.78
C GLU A 656 -3.49 49.08 23.47
N ASP A 657 -4.56 48.28 23.49
CA ASP A 657 -5.94 48.76 23.54
C ASP A 657 -6.95 47.63 23.83
N VAL A 658 -8.17 48.01 24.19
CA VAL A 658 -9.27 47.10 24.59
C VAL A 658 -10.45 47.22 23.63
N GLU A 659 -11.00 46.09 23.14
CA GLU A 659 -12.47 45.98 23.08
C GLU A 659 -13.05 44.55 23.10
N LYS A 660 -14.00 44.39 24.04
CA LYS A 660 -15.22 43.56 24.09
C LYS A 660 -15.28 42.20 23.35
N ASN A 661 -15.60 41.16 24.14
CA ASN A 661 -16.43 40.05 23.66
C ASN A 661 -17.87 40.54 23.48
N ASP A 662 -18.65 39.83 22.68
CA ASP A 662 -20.06 39.56 22.98
C ASP A 662 -20.35 38.06 22.77
N GLU A 663 -21.31 37.51 23.52
CA GLU A 663 -21.68 36.08 23.52
C GLU A 663 -23.09 35.86 22.91
N THR A 664 -23.54 34.60 22.86
CA THR A 664 -24.84 34.11 22.35
C THR A 664 -24.97 34.13 20.81
N SER A 665 -25.69 33.22 20.15
CA SER A 665 -26.79 32.34 20.60
C SER A 665 -26.60 30.84 20.28
N ASP A 666 -27.55 30.04 20.75
CA ASP A 666 -27.63 28.57 20.62
C ASP A 666 -28.16 28.05 19.25
N ASP A 667 -28.48 26.75 19.25
CA ASP A 667 -29.45 26.02 18.43
C ASP A 667 -29.04 25.21 17.16
N GLU A 668 -28.94 23.90 17.44
CA GLU A 668 -29.75 22.82 16.84
C GLU A 668 -29.24 22.00 15.62
N TYR A 669 -29.56 20.70 15.65
CA TYR A 669 -29.15 19.65 14.71
C TYR A 669 -30.06 19.56 13.46
N GLY A 670 -29.73 20.32 12.41
CA GLY A 670 -30.42 20.22 11.11
C GLY A 670 -29.89 19.12 10.17
N TYR A 671 -30.69 18.08 9.88
CA TYR A 671 -30.42 17.10 8.81
C TYR A 671 -30.61 17.73 7.41
N TYR A 672 -29.53 17.98 6.66
CA TYR A 672 -29.62 18.64 5.35
C TYR A 672 -29.74 17.67 4.14
N ASN A 673 -30.69 17.96 3.24
CA ASN A 673 -31.04 17.14 2.08
C ASN A 673 -30.24 17.56 0.82
N PRO A 674 -29.52 16.66 0.09
CA PRO A 674 -28.57 17.06 -0.96
C PRO A 674 -29.12 17.61 -2.30
N LYS A 675 -30.33 18.21 -2.37
CA LYS A 675 -30.97 18.56 -3.66
C LYS A 675 -30.85 20.03 -4.09
N ASP A 676 -30.85 20.99 -3.19
CA ASP A 676 -31.09 22.40 -3.52
C ASP A 676 -29.83 23.19 -3.93
N ARG A 677 -29.07 22.63 -4.88
CA ARG A 677 -27.80 23.18 -5.39
C ARG A 677 -27.95 23.93 -6.72
N ARG A 678 -29.08 24.62 -6.93
CA ARG A 678 -29.43 25.37 -8.16
C ARG A 678 -30.24 26.66 -7.92
N ARG A 679 -29.71 27.55 -7.09
CA ARG A 679 -29.91 29.01 -7.15
C ARG A 679 -28.64 29.66 -6.58
N TRP A 680 -28.59 30.99 -6.44
CA TRP A 680 -27.40 31.75 -6.02
C TRP A 680 -26.24 31.65 -7.01
N LYS A 681 -26.38 32.35 -8.14
CA LYS A 681 -25.27 32.66 -9.06
C LYS A 681 -25.52 33.94 -9.88
N GLU A 682 -26.12 34.91 -9.21
CA GLU A 682 -26.31 36.33 -9.55
C GLU A 682 -26.32 37.06 -8.18
N GLU A 683 -25.86 38.32 -8.16
CA GLU A 683 -25.69 39.17 -6.95
C GLU A 683 -24.63 38.70 -5.92
N GLU A 684 -23.35 38.75 -6.34
CA GLU A 684 -22.20 39.33 -5.59
C GLU A 684 -21.02 39.57 -6.55
#